data_AF-A0A954LM44-F1
#
_entry.id   AF-A0A954LM44-F1
#
_cell.length_a   1.000
_cell.length_b   1.000
_cell.length_c   1.000
_cell.angle_alpha   90.00
_cell.angle_beta   90.00
_cell.angle_gamma   90.00
#
_symmetry.space_group_name_H-M   'P 1'
#
loop_
_entity.id
_entity.type
_entity.pdbx_description
1 polymer ?
#
loop_
_entity_poly.entity_id
_entity_poly.type
_entity_poly.pdbx_seq_one_letter_code
_entity_poly.pdbx_strand_id
1 'polypeptide(L)'
;DKGAPNRKLFDRLIQKANRVSEQGNSVRAALLRLRAAKYAPEGQSGETSIAAMGELEQLSRRLQSALGLGDAEAEQWRDVMVSLLAKSTKGFWSADKRLLYDLQKVCIDHEREISHIDLVGWALSLGKQPIRRLLPIQREVRINKHLRQATSRLTSIRLSGPEREQLNELLHHAADQVETQLRERLRPLVVEALNEVGFEPINLPERVSRRKIVEELLDKITHHGFVNMSMLRDAISRNNLKMSDLASPKTVFQGPGCKALGISFGIMVVLLTLGIVTCFRSAPFVVNLALPFVDYRLGFSVPPSAGYLFMGLGGLILVATYLSFQKDWLLQADKQLNKSLDGVYRRGEFYLRWLQKFSSLAFGTSAGRFATVYLAVPFGGAMIALEGLKYLFDKVHGVKHGEEAEATEHVTHLMSWFDVKNHPGPFFLGIFIVGVFLCGIIHVRSFRVAVVELIKSTFTSVRRLLYDLPRWFWQHEFLRKVFRSRPMRWFRRHVLYPLIFAALFGLLLPQMGLYSRPEPFWLGVIFLGFVALLNSRAGRDIEELTSERLYQAWDHIRVKWVIALIETTVNFFKRVMEGFERGMYAIDELLRFRSGQNIFILVLKAGLGAVWSVVAVTLRILVTVFFEPQVNPIKHFPIVTVSHKFMLPLTPTIQAALLKLNPSLGSIEAGVIAGAIVFSTPGIFGFLVWEFKENWKLYSANRNSRLKPVLVGSHGESVIRLMKPGFHSGTIPKIFKKLRRIDRTKRPTRRKRLRARYEEKLHHTLIDIRRFVERELLVLLDESHQFGEKNIRVQNVQVASNSIRIALECDAFSSGPLVLAFQEQSGWLMVGVLRAGWLNELKEWERLTLELAIAGFYKLAGVDIVREQLRGCFTPGLPPYDVMDKGLVVWPDGHYQAEVYYDLHARPWMRPRPRSLARQYDLPTLEANHALYVELAIPWETWVACWNAEESTNPMPTLFPHEVNLLPSKYLIPTKSVS
;
A
#
# COMPACT_ATOMS: atom_id res chain seq x y z
N ASP A 1 16.53 -46.59 -21.19
CA ASP A 1 17.83 -45.97 -21.55
C ASP A 1 18.90 -46.18 -20.49
N LYS A 2 19.50 -47.37 -20.45
CA LYS A 2 20.86 -47.53 -19.90
C LYS A 2 21.79 -47.06 -21.02
N GLY A 3 22.51 -45.97 -20.81
CA GLY A 3 23.50 -45.51 -21.79
C GLY A 3 24.58 -46.59 -21.92
N ALA A 4 25.06 -46.85 -23.14
CA ALA A 4 26.19 -47.76 -23.32
C ALA A 4 27.37 -47.29 -22.44
N PRO A 5 28.11 -48.21 -21.79
CA PRO A 5 29.26 -47.87 -20.98
C PRO A 5 30.26 -47.05 -21.79
N ASN A 6 30.71 -45.92 -21.24
CA ASN A 6 31.62 -44.99 -21.92
C ASN A 6 32.68 -44.50 -20.94
N ARG A 7 33.84 -45.18 -20.95
CA ARG A 7 34.94 -44.94 -20.02
C ARG A 7 35.47 -43.51 -20.08
N LYS A 8 35.68 -42.96 -21.29
CA LYS A 8 36.14 -41.56 -21.45
C LYS A 8 35.17 -40.55 -20.85
N LEU A 9 33.86 -40.75 -21.01
CA LEU A 9 32.85 -39.87 -20.44
C LEU A 9 32.73 -40.03 -18.91
N PHE A 10 32.82 -41.28 -18.44
CA PHE A 10 32.86 -41.60 -17.00
C PHE A 10 34.03 -40.90 -16.31
N ASP A 11 35.27 -41.08 -16.79
CA ASP A 11 36.48 -40.51 -16.21
C ASP A 11 36.41 -38.97 -16.16
N ARG A 12 35.93 -38.34 -17.25
CA ARG A 12 35.72 -36.88 -17.30
C ARG A 12 34.70 -36.39 -16.27
N LEU A 13 33.60 -37.14 -16.07
CA LEU A 13 32.58 -36.77 -15.09
C LEU A 13 33.08 -36.94 -13.65
N ILE A 14 33.84 -38.00 -13.36
CA ILE A 14 34.46 -38.23 -12.06
C ILE A 14 35.51 -37.17 -11.74
N GLN A 15 36.42 -36.86 -12.67
CA GLN A 15 37.40 -35.78 -12.50
C GLN A 15 36.71 -34.45 -12.22
N LYS A 16 35.63 -34.16 -12.97
CA LYS A 16 34.82 -32.95 -12.73
C LYS A 16 34.11 -32.98 -11.37
N ALA A 17 33.65 -34.16 -10.92
CA ALA A 17 33.00 -34.32 -9.62
C ALA A 17 33.99 -34.07 -8.47
N ASN A 18 35.19 -34.63 -8.53
CA ASN A 18 36.23 -34.45 -7.52
C ASN A 18 36.64 -32.97 -7.43
N ARG A 19 36.88 -32.32 -8.57
CA ARG A 19 37.21 -30.88 -8.61
C ARG A 19 36.16 -29.98 -7.98
N VAL A 20 34.86 -30.30 -8.15
CA VAL A 20 33.79 -29.50 -7.53
C VAL A 20 33.55 -29.87 -6.07
N SER A 21 33.82 -31.12 -5.67
CA SER A 21 33.80 -31.57 -4.27
C SER A 21 34.87 -30.84 -3.45
N GLU A 22 36.11 -30.75 -3.97
CA GLU A 22 37.21 -29.96 -3.39
C GLU A 22 36.87 -28.47 -3.23
N GLN A 23 36.02 -27.92 -4.11
CA GLN A 23 35.53 -26.55 -4.01
C GLN A 23 34.39 -26.36 -2.99
N GLY A 24 33.97 -27.44 -2.32
CA GLY A 24 32.88 -27.48 -1.34
C GLY A 24 31.48 -27.58 -1.96
N ASN A 25 31.37 -27.99 -3.23
CA ASN A 25 30.11 -28.08 -3.97
C ASN A 25 29.57 -29.52 -4.02
N SER A 26 29.22 -30.04 -2.84
CA SER A 26 28.75 -31.41 -2.60
C SER A 26 27.53 -31.78 -3.47
N VAL A 27 26.58 -30.86 -3.68
CA VAL A 27 25.39 -31.10 -4.52
C VAL A 27 25.78 -31.33 -5.98
N ARG A 28 26.70 -30.52 -6.52
CA ARG A 28 27.16 -30.69 -7.91
C ARG A 28 28.00 -31.96 -8.04
N ALA A 29 28.83 -32.27 -7.05
CA ALA A 29 29.62 -33.50 -7.01
C ALA A 29 28.70 -34.73 -7.04
N ALA A 30 27.70 -34.78 -6.14
CA ALA A 30 26.71 -35.87 -6.07
C ALA A 30 25.96 -36.06 -7.40
N LEU A 31 25.48 -34.97 -8.02
CA LEU A 31 24.80 -35.04 -9.32
C LEU A 31 25.70 -35.52 -10.46
N LEU A 32 26.98 -35.12 -10.46
CA LEU A 32 27.96 -35.58 -11.45
C LEU A 32 28.29 -37.06 -11.25
N ARG A 33 28.44 -37.52 -10.00
CA ARG A 33 28.65 -38.93 -9.65
C ARG A 33 27.46 -39.80 -10.05
N LEU A 34 26.23 -39.39 -9.74
CA LEU A 34 25.03 -40.09 -10.22
C LEU A 34 24.91 -40.12 -11.76
N ARG A 35 25.40 -39.08 -12.44
CA ARG A 35 25.44 -39.07 -13.91
C ARG A 35 26.54 -40.00 -14.44
N ALA A 36 27.70 -40.04 -13.80
CA ALA A 36 28.81 -40.91 -14.14
C ALA A 36 28.41 -42.39 -13.98
N ALA A 37 27.68 -42.73 -12.91
CA ALA A 37 27.21 -44.09 -12.66
C ALA A 37 26.41 -44.72 -13.83
N LYS A 38 25.79 -43.91 -14.69
CA LYS A 38 25.07 -44.37 -15.90
C LYS A 38 25.97 -44.83 -17.05
N TYR A 39 27.23 -44.42 -17.03
CA TYR A 39 28.25 -44.71 -18.07
C TYR A 39 29.41 -45.55 -17.52
N ALA A 40 29.31 -45.97 -16.25
CA ALA A 40 30.35 -46.68 -15.54
C ALA A 40 30.65 -48.06 -16.18
N PRO A 41 31.92 -48.52 -16.17
CA PRO A 41 32.27 -49.90 -16.47
C PRO A 41 31.56 -50.90 -15.55
N GLU A 42 31.47 -52.16 -15.96
CA GLU A 42 30.87 -53.23 -15.14
C GLU A 42 31.51 -53.28 -13.73
N GLY A 43 30.67 -53.39 -12.70
CA GLY A 43 31.08 -53.37 -11.28
C GLY A 43 31.22 -51.99 -10.63
N GLN A 44 31.50 -50.91 -11.38
CA GLN A 44 31.81 -49.58 -10.80
C GLN A 44 30.59 -48.67 -10.61
N SER A 45 29.43 -49.03 -11.16
CA SER A 45 28.19 -48.23 -11.07
C SER A 45 27.67 -48.10 -9.63
N GLY A 46 27.76 -49.18 -8.84
CA GLY A 46 27.36 -49.21 -7.43
C GLY A 46 28.25 -48.32 -6.56
N GLU A 47 29.57 -48.50 -6.68
CA GLU A 47 30.57 -47.70 -5.95
C GLU A 47 30.42 -46.20 -6.22
N THR A 48 30.22 -45.83 -7.50
CA THR A 48 30.00 -44.42 -7.89
C THR A 48 28.71 -43.85 -7.28
N SER A 49 27.68 -44.68 -7.13
CA SER A 49 26.40 -44.26 -6.53
C SER A 49 26.52 -44.09 -5.02
N ILE A 50 27.25 -44.97 -4.33
CA ILE A 50 27.60 -44.82 -2.91
C ILE A 50 28.44 -43.56 -2.69
N ALA A 51 29.42 -43.31 -3.56
CA ALA A 51 30.22 -42.09 -3.51
C ALA A 51 29.38 -40.81 -3.73
N ALA A 52 28.24 -40.89 -4.42
CA ALA A 52 27.28 -39.78 -4.51
C ALA A 52 26.48 -39.58 -3.22
N MET A 53 26.16 -40.66 -2.50
CA MET A 53 25.51 -40.60 -1.19
C MET A 53 26.46 -40.03 -0.12
N GLY A 54 27.76 -40.38 -0.16
CA GLY A 54 28.77 -39.82 0.74
C GLY A 54 28.91 -38.29 0.63
N GLU A 55 28.69 -37.71 -0.55
CA GLU A 55 28.64 -36.25 -0.72
C GLU A 55 27.45 -35.61 0.01
N LEU A 56 26.30 -36.29 0.08
CA LEU A 56 25.14 -35.82 0.85
C LEU A 56 25.32 -36.03 2.35
N GLU A 57 26.05 -37.06 2.76
CA GLU A 57 26.43 -37.24 4.17
C GLU A 57 27.33 -36.09 4.64
N GLN A 58 28.32 -35.72 3.83
CA GLN A 58 29.15 -34.54 4.10
C GLN A 58 28.30 -33.26 4.16
N LEU A 59 27.34 -33.12 3.24
CA LEU A 59 26.41 -31.98 3.26
C LEU A 59 25.54 -31.98 4.54
N SER A 60 25.09 -33.14 5.01
CA SER A 60 24.28 -33.26 6.23
C SER A 60 25.08 -32.85 7.47
N ARG A 61 26.33 -33.30 7.60
CA ARG A 61 27.21 -32.87 8.72
C ARG A 61 27.47 -31.36 8.70
N ARG A 62 27.63 -30.77 7.52
CA ARG A 62 27.76 -29.31 7.36
C ARG A 62 26.48 -28.58 7.75
N LEU A 63 25.31 -29.12 7.39
CA LEU A 63 24.00 -28.58 7.81
C LEU A 63 23.80 -28.70 9.32
N GLN A 64 24.22 -29.82 9.92
CA GLN A 64 24.17 -30.05 11.36
C GLN A 64 24.93 -28.95 12.10
N SER A 65 26.18 -28.68 11.69
CA SER A 65 26.95 -27.55 12.23
C SER A 65 26.30 -26.20 11.93
N ALA A 66 25.68 -26.05 10.74
CA ALA A 66 25.13 -24.78 10.31
C ALA A 66 23.89 -24.33 11.10
N LEU A 67 23.06 -25.30 11.48
CA LEU A 67 21.75 -25.10 12.12
C LEU A 67 21.72 -25.54 13.59
N GLY A 68 22.80 -26.16 14.10
CA GLY A 68 22.85 -26.67 15.48
C GLY A 68 21.94 -27.86 15.71
N LEU A 69 21.87 -28.78 14.74
CA LEU A 69 20.96 -29.94 14.78
C LEU A 69 21.52 -31.05 15.68
N GLY A 70 20.62 -31.80 16.32
CA GLY A 70 20.97 -33.07 16.99
C GLY A 70 21.32 -34.18 15.98
N ASP A 71 21.97 -35.25 16.44
CA ASP A 71 22.38 -36.36 15.57
C ASP A 71 21.19 -37.04 14.87
N ALA A 72 20.08 -37.23 15.59
CA ALA A 72 18.86 -37.82 15.04
C ALA A 72 18.22 -36.92 13.95
N GLU A 73 18.22 -35.61 14.13
CA GLU A 73 17.72 -34.66 13.12
C GLU A 73 18.62 -34.65 11.89
N ALA A 74 19.95 -34.68 12.07
CA ALA A 74 20.92 -34.74 10.98
C ALA A 74 20.75 -36.02 10.13
N GLU A 75 20.38 -37.13 10.76
CA GLU A 75 20.03 -38.37 10.06
C GLU A 75 18.74 -38.22 9.24
N GLN A 76 17.69 -37.62 9.81
CA GLN A 76 16.44 -37.35 9.07
C GLN A 76 16.68 -36.44 7.85
N TRP A 77 17.51 -35.40 8.00
CA TRP A 77 17.90 -34.53 6.88
C TRP A 77 18.65 -35.29 5.79
N ARG A 78 19.57 -36.20 6.15
CA ARG A 78 20.32 -37.04 5.22
C ARG A 78 19.35 -37.87 4.37
N ASP A 79 18.43 -38.57 5.00
CA ASP A 79 17.52 -39.51 4.33
C ASP A 79 16.62 -38.79 3.32
N VAL A 80 16.05 -37.64 3.72
CA VAL A 80 15.22 -36.81 2.83
C VAL A 80 16.04 -36.22 1.67
N MET A 81 17.28 -35.78 1.91
CA MET A 81 18.16 -35.28 0.86
C MET A 81 18.53 -36.36 -0.17
N VAL A 82 18.72 -37.61 0.26
CA VAL A 82 18.96 -38.75 -0.62
C VAL A 82 17.75 -38.98 -1.54
N SER A 83 16.53 -39.00 -0.98
CA SER A 83 15.30 -39.08 -1.77
C SER A 83 15.16 -37.93 -2.76
N LEU A 84 15.53 -36.71 -2.35
CA LEU A 84 15.47 -35.52 -3.20
C LEU A 84 16.51 -35.56 -4.33
N LEU A 85 17.71 -36.06 -4.08
CA LEU A 85 18.77 -36.23 -5.07
C LEU A 85 18.35 -37.22 -6.16
N ALA A 86 17.70 -38.33 -5.79
CA ALA A 86 17.18 -39.29 -6.75
C ALA A 86 16.21 -38.65 -7.77
N LYS A 87 15.32 -37.76 -7.30
CA LYS A 87 14.40 -37.00 -8.17
C LYS A 87 15.09 -35.89 -8.96
N SER A 88 16.20 -35.37 -8.45
CA SER A 88 16.98 -34.30 -9.06
C SER A 88 17.69 -34.70 -10.36
N THR A 89 17.81 -35.99 -10.70
CA THR A 89 18.46 -36.39 -11.96
C THR A 89 17.66 -36.03 -13.22
N LYS A 90 16.35 -35.73 -13.11
CA LYS A 90 15.44 -35.51 -14.24
C LYS A 90 15.14 -34.01 -14.47
N GLY A 91 15.37 -33.55 -15.70
CA GLY A 91 15.03 -32.19 -16.16
C GLY A 91 16.13 -31.15 -15.95
N PHE A 92 16.12 -30.12 -16.78
CA PHE A 92 17.03 -28.98 -16.65
C PHE A 92 16.57 -28.10 -15.47
N TRP A 93 17.47 -27.88 -14.51
CA TRP A 93 17.28 -26.95 -13.38
C TRP A 93 15.94 -27.10 -12.62
N SER A 94 15.61 -28.35 -12.23
CA SER A 94 14.37 -28.69 -11.50
C SER A 94 14.29 -28.04 -10.11
N ALA A 95 13.08 -27.97 -9.55
CA ALA A 95 12.85 -27.48 -8.19
C ALA A 95 13.66 -28.28 -7.14
N ASP A 96 13.76 -29.59 -7.33
CA ASP A 96 14.51 -30.51 -6.46
C ASP A 96 16.00 -30.13 -6.41
N LYS A 97 16.62 -29.90 -7.58
CA LYS A 97 18.02 -29.43 -7.68
C LYS A 97 18.20 -28.10 -6.95
N ARG A 98 17.30 -27.14 -7.17
CA ARG A 98 17.43 -25.80 -6.59
C ARG A 98 17.33 -25.84 -5.06
N LEU A 99 16.46 -26.69 -4.51
CA LEU A 99 16.32 -26.87 -3.06
C LEU A 99 17.63 -27.40 -2.45
N LEU A 100 18.22 -28.46 -3.03
CA LEU A 100 19.54 -28.95 -2.58
C LEU A 100 20.62 -27.85 -2.62
N TYR A 101 20.65 -27.06 -3.69
CA TYR A 101 21.59 -25.94 -3.79
C TYR A 101 21.36 -24.86 -2.73
N ASP A 102 20.13 -24.63 -2.29
CA ASP A 102 19.87 -23.65 -1.23
C ASP A 102 20.29 -24.16 0.14
N LEU A 103 20.12 -25.46 0.43
CA LEU A 103 20.69 -26.10 1.62
C LEU A 103 22.22 -26.03 1.62
N GLN A 104 22.87 -26.24 0.48
CA GLN A 104 24.32 -26.06 0.37
C GLN A 104 24.75 -24.61 0.64
N LYS A 105 23.96 -23.62 0.21
CA LYS A 105 24.27 -22.21 0.49
C LYS A 105 24.15 -21.88 1.97
N VAL A 106 23.25 -22.51 2.71
CA VAL A 106 23.17 -22.39 4.18
C VAL A 106 24.51 -22.77 4.80
N CYS A 107 25.09 -23.91 4.40
CA CYS A 107 26.41 -24.36 4.87
C CYS A 107 27.51 -23.37 4.48
N ILE A 108 27.55 -22.95 3.21
CA ILE A 108 28.60 -22.05 2.70
C ILE A 108 28.57 -20.70 3.42
N ASP A 109 27.38 -20.15 3.68
CA ASP A 109 27.25 -18.87 4.38
C ASP A 109 27.57 -19.01 5.88
N HIS A 110 27.41 -20.19 6.46
CA HIS A 110 27.86 -20.50 7.81
C HIS A 110 29.40 -20.60 7.91
N GLU A 111 30.04 -21.26 6.93
CA GLU A 111 31.48 -21.55 6.93
C GLU A 111 32.36 -20.35 6.52
N ARG A 112 31.84 -19.45 5.67
CA ARG A 112 32.63 -18.39 5.07
C ARG A 112 32.23 -17.02 5.58
N GLU A 113 33.20 -16.30 6.13
CA GLU A 113 33.02 -14.91 6.52
C GLU A 113 32.71 -14.02 5.31
N ILE A 114 31.77 -13.10 5.49
CA ILE A 114 31.33 -12.17 4.46
C ILE A 114 31.92 -10.81 4.77
N SER A 115 32.58 -10.20 3.79
CA SER A 115 33.06 -8.82 3.89
C SER A 115 32.63 -7.97 2.70
N HIS A 116 32.37 -6.70 2.97
CA HIS A 116 32.17 -5.66 1.97
C HIS A 116 33.51 -5.01 1.62
N ILE A 117 33.69 -4.66 0.35
CA ILE A 117 34.86 -3.90 -0.13
C ILE A 117 34.34 -2.56 -0.63
N ASP A 118 34.69 -1.48 0.05
CA ASP A 118 34.21 -0.13 -0.27
C ASP A 118 35.35 0.79 -0.72
N LEU A 119 35.75 0.66 -1.99
CA LEU A 119 36.78 1.52 -2.58
C LEU A 119 36.35 2.99 -2.63
N VAL A 120 35.08 3.24 -2.96
CA VAL A 120 34.54 4.60 -3.11
C VAL A 120 34.45 5.28 -1.75
N GLY A 121 33.92 4.59 -0.73
CA GLY A 121 33.87 5.08 0.64
C GLY A 121 35.25 5.34 1.23
N TRP A 122 36.21 4.42 1.01
CA TRP A 122 37.61 4.64 1.41
C TRP A 122 38.20 5.90 0.79
N ALA A 123 38.06 6.07 -0.53
CA ALA A 123 38.57 7.24 -1.25
C ALA A 123 37.91 8.55 -0.78
N LEU A 124 36.59 8.58 -0.66
CA LEU A 124 35.84 9.75 -0.17
C LEU A 124 36.13 10.07 1.30
N SER A 125 36.48 9.06 2.10
CA SER A 125 36.87 9.24 3.50
C SER A 125 38.32 9.69 3.68
N LEU A 126 39.08 9.86 2.60
CA LEU A 126 40.51 10.13 2.60
C LEU A 126 41.28 9.10 3.45
N GLY A 127 40.91 7.83 3.32
CA GLY A 127 41.56 6.71 4.03
C GLY A 127 41.12 6.50 5.48
N LYS A 128 40.16 7.26 6.01
CA LYS A 128 39.70 7.11 7.40
C LYS A 128 38.84 5.87 7.63
N GLN A 129 38.17 5.36 6.60
CA GLN A 129 37.36 4.13 6.68
C GLN A 129 38.11 2.95 6.06
N PRO A 130 38.08 1.74 6.66
CA PRO A 130 38.79 0.59 6.10
C PRO A 130 38.17 0.15 4.76
N ILE A 131 39.03 -0.21 3.79
CA ILE A 131 38.60 -0.72 2.48
C ILE A 131 37.77 -2.01 2.62
N ARG A 132 38.20 -2.91 3.51
CA ARG A 132 37.53 -4.19 3.79
C ARG A 132 36.83 -4.13 5.14
N ARG A 133 35.54 -4.45 5.17
CA ARG A 133 34.70 -4.43 6.37
C ARG A 133 33.93 -5.74 6.53
N LEU A 134 34.05 -6.37 7.69
CA LEU A 134 33.33 -7.61 8.01
C LEU A 134 31.84 -7.34 8.24
N LEU A 135 30.98 -8.25 7.78
CA LEU A 135 29.52 -8.14 7.90
C LEU A 135 28.94 -9.35 8.67
N PRO A 136 29.06 -9.38 10.02
CA PRO A 136 28.71 -10.57 10.81
C PRO A 136 27.21 -10.90 10.74
N ILE A 137 26.32 -9.90 10.81
CA ILE A 137 24.87 -10.09 10.79
C ILE A 137 24.39 -10.67 9.45
N GLN A 138 25.12 -10.40 8.36
CA GLN A 138 24.73 -10.83 7.04
C GLN A 138 24.66 -12.36 6.88
N ARG A 139 25.49 -13.10 7.63
CA ARG A 139 25.51 -14.56 7.62
C ARG A 139 24.13 -15.13 7.96
N GLU A 140 23.57 -14.74 9.10
CA GLU A 140 22.28 -15.25 9.59
C GLU A 140 21.12 -14.84 8.68
N VAL A 141 21.13 -13.58 8.21
CA VAL A 141 20.11 -13.08 7.27
C VAL A 141 20.08 -13.91 5.97
N ARG A 142 21.25 -14.33 5.47
CA ARG A 142 21.33 -15.15 4.26
C ARG A 142 20.93 -16.60 4.51
N ILE A 143 21.30 -17.18 5.66
CA ILE A 143 20.84 -18.52 6.06
C ILE A 143 19.30 -18.54 6.09
N ASN A 144 18.67 -17.58 6.76
CA ASN A 144 17.21 -17.42 6.77
C ASN A 144 16.65 -17.31 5.34
N LYS A 145 17.23 -16.43 4.51
CA LYS A 145 16.82 -16.26 3.10
C LYS A 145 16.89 -17.57 2.31
N HIS A 146 17.92 -18.39 2.48
CA HIS A 146 18.09 -19.66 1.78
C HIS A 146 17.11 -20.74 2.27
N LEU A 147 16.83 -20.82 3.57
CA LEU A 147 15.81 -21.72 4.13
C LEU A 147 14.39 -21.35 3.67
N ARG A 148 14.04 -20.07 3.67
CA ARG A 148 12.74 -19.61 3.14
C ARG A 148 12.60 -19.87 1.64
N GLN A 149 13.69 -19.68 0.89
CA GLN A 149 13.76 -20.04 -0.52
C GLN A 149 13.53 -21.55 -0.71
N ALA A 150 14.17 -22.41 0.09
CA ALA A 150 13.96 -23.86 0.05
C ALA A 150 12.49 -24.22 0.37
N THR A 151 11.93 -23.65 1.44
CA THR A 151 10.52 -23.82 1.86
C THR A 151 9.55 -23.45 0.73
N SER A 152 9.75 -22.30 0.07
CA SER A 152 8.89 -21.85 -1.04
C SER A 152 8.83 -22.83 -2.22
N ARG A 153 9.86 -23.67 -2.38
CA ARG A 153 9.95 -24.67 -3.46
C ARG A 153 9.24 -25.99 -3.14
N LEU A 154 8.84 -26.24 -1.88
CA LEU A 154 8.11 -27.45 -1.45
C LEU A 154 6.84 -27.72 -2.27
N THR A 155 6.18 -26.66 -2.78
CA THR A 155 4.99 -26.81 -3.63
C THR A 155 5.28 -27.34 -5.04
N SER A 156 6.57 -27.44 -5.43
CA SER A 156 7.03 -27.75 -6.78
C SER A 156 7.96 -28.95 -6.89
N ILE A 157 8.42 -29.51 -5.77
CA ILE A 157 9.25 -30.72 -5.72
C ILE A 157 8.44 -31.99 -6.06
N ARG A 158 9.16 -33.05 -6.44
CA ARG A 158 8.59 -34.32 -6.94
C ARG A 158 8.63 -35.46 -5.91
N LEU A 159 8.84 -35.16 -4.63
CA LEU A 159 8.82 -36.14 -3.55
C LEU A 159 7.44 -36.78 -3.35
N SER A 160 7.42 -37.99 -2.81
CA SER A 160 6.21 -38.73 -2.47
C SER A 160 5.54 -38.16 -1.20
N GLY A 161 4.33 -38.62 -0.86
CA GLY A 161 3.52 -38.09 0.25
C GLY A 161 4.27 -37.98 1.59
N PRO A 162 4.74 -39.09 2.18
CA PRO A 162 5.38 -39.07 3.50
C PRO A 162 6.72 -38.32 3.49
N GLU A 163 7.58 -38.54 2.49
CA GLU A 163 8.87 -37.86 2.36
C GLU A 163 8.72 -36.34 2.22
N ARG A 164 7.66 -35.88 1.53
CA ARG A 164 7.38 -34.46 1.37
C ARG A 164 6.90 -33.85 2.68
N GLU A 165 6.09 -34.55 3.46
CA GLU A 165 5.61 -34.07 4.75
C GLU A 165 6.76 -33.97 5.75
N GLN A 166 7.62 -34.98 5.79
CA GLN A 166 8.84 -34.94 6.60
C GLN A 166 9.75 -33.77 6.21
N LEU A 167 9.99 -33.55 4.91
CA LEU A 167 10.77 -32.40 4.45
C LEU A 167 10.09 -31.05 4.78
N ASN A 168 8.75 -31.02 4.75
CA ASN A 168 7.95 -29.85 5.08
C ASN A 168 8.17 -29.47 6.55
N GLU A 169 8.03 -30.42 7.46
CA GLU A 169 8.25 -30.24 8.90
C GLU A 169 9.69 -29.80 9.20
N LEU A 170 10.69 -30.50 8.67
CA LEU A 170 12.10 -30.17 8.87
C LEU A 170 12.46 -28.76 8.39
N LEU A 171 12.01 -28.37 7.18
CA LEU A 171 12.30 -27.05 6.63
C LEU A 171 11.59 -25.93 7.39
N HIS A 172 10.32 -26.14 7.77
CA HIS A 172 9.57 -25.14 8.53
C HIS A 172 10.17 -24.95 9.92
N HIS A 173 10.48 -26.04 10.63
CA HIS A 173 11.13 -25.97 11.94
C HIS A 173 12.48 -25.23 11.86
N ALA A 174 13.35 -25.60 10.92
CA ALA A 174 14.63 -24.93 10.74
C ALA A 174 14.50 -23.46 10.34
N ALA A 175 13.55 -23.12 9.45
CA ALA A 175 13.31 -21.75 9.04
C ALA A 175 12.79 -20.88 10.20
N ASP A 176 11.85 -21.42 11.00
CA ASP A 176 11.26 -20.73 12.13
C ASP A 176 12.28 -20.53 13.27
N GLN A 177 13.12 -21.53 13.54
CA GLN A 177 14.21 -21.44 14.53
C GLN A 177 15.21 -20.34 14.14
N VAL A 178 15.70 -20.35 12.90
CA VAL A 178 16.64 -19.33 12.42
C VAL A 178 15.99 -17.94 12.37
N GLU A 179 14.73 -17.83 11.97
CA GLU A 179 14.00 -16.55 12.00
C GLU A 179 13.87 -16.02 13.44
N THR A 180 13.57 -16.88 14.41
CA THR A 180 13.43 -16.52 15.82
C THR A 180 14.75 -16.03 16.40
N GLN A 181 15.85 -16.78 16.21
CA GLN A 181 17.19 -16.38 16.65
C GLN A 181 17.62 -15.04 16.03
N LEU A 182 17.36 -14.86 14.73
CA LEU A 182 17.68 -13.61 14.03
C LEU A 182 16.89 -12.43 14.61
N ARG A 183 15.60 -12.61 14.93
CA ARG A 183 14.77 -11.58 15.56
C ARG A 183 15.28 -11.24 16.96
N GLU A 184 15.58 -12.25 17.78
CA GLU A 184 16.10 -12.06 19.15
C GLU A 184 17.40 -11.27 19.17
N ARG A 185 18.32 -11.56 18.23
CA ARG A 185 19.58 -10.83 18.10
C ARG A 185 19.41 -9.40 17.58
N LEU A 186 18.54 -9.19 16.59
CA LEU A 186 18.42 -7.88 15.93
C LEU A 186 17.52 -6.90 16.67
N ARG A 187 16.50 -7.39 17.40
CA ARG A 187 15.57 -6.55 18.15
C ARG A 187 16.27 -5.55 19.09
N PRO A 188 17.19 -5.97 19.99
CA PRO A 188 17.87 -5.01 20.88
C PRO A 188 18.67 -3.98 20.11
N LEU A 189 19.35 -4.34 19.01
CA LEU A 189 20.13 -3.42 18.19
C LEU A 189 19.26 -2.34 17.52
N VAL A 190 18.04 -2.71 17.08
CA VAL A 190 17.07 -1.75 16.53
C VAL A 190 16.54 -0.84 17.63
N VAL A 191 16.18 -1.40 18.78
CA VAL A 191 15.65 -0.64 19.92
C VAL A 191 16.67 0.37 20.44
N GLU A 192 17.91 -0.06 20.66
CA GLU A 192 19.01 0.78 21.13
C GLU A 192 19.31 1.90 20.11
N ALA A 193 19.35 1.58 18.81
CA ALA A 193 19.55 2.58 17.77
C ALA A 193 18.44 3.65 17.72
N LEU A 194 17.19 3.28 18.04
CA LEU A 194 16.09 4.24 18.13
C LEU A 194 16.16 5.06 19.42
N ASN A 195 16.54 4.45 20.56
CA ASN A 195 16.71 5.14 21.84
C ASN A 195 17.86 6.16 21.79
N GLU A 196 19.01 5.83 21.20
CA GLU A 196 20.15 6.75 21.06
C GLU A 196 19.80 8.02 20.27
N VAL A 197 18.84 7.93 19.36
CA VAL A 197 18.35 9.06 18.57
C VAL A 197 17.27 9.84 19.33
N GLY A 198 16.81 9.33 20.47
CA GLY A 198 15.76 9.87 21.35
C GLY A 198 14.34 9.62 20.84
N PHE A 199 14.16 8.58 20.03
CA PHE A 199 12.84 8.11 19.59
C PHE A 199 12.18 7.27 20.70
N GLU A 200 11.99 7.91 21.85
CA GLU A 200 11.50 7.28 23.08
C GLU A 200 9.99 7.49 23.26
N PRO A 201 9.24 6.44 23.61
CA PRO A 201 7.82 6.54 23.89
C PRO A 201 7.58 7.17 25.27
N ILE A 202 6.65 8.12 25.35
CA ILE A 202 6.32 8.80 26.62
C ILE A 202 5.04 8.26 27.29
N ASN A 203 4.30 7.39 26.61
CA ASN A 203 3.05 6.78 27.10
C ASN A 203 2.89 5.35 26.58
N LEU A 204 1.99 4.59 27.21
CA LEU A 204 1.73 3.19 26.89
C LEU A 204 1.36 2.95 25.40
N PRO A 205 0.43 3.71 24.78
CA PRO A 205 0.15 3.58 23.33
C PRO A 205 1.37 3.80 22.41
N GLU A 206 2.28 4.69 22.80
CA GLU A 206 3.55 4.91 22.09
C GLU A 206 4.54 3.77 22.31
N ARG A 207 4.61 3.14 23.49
CA ARG A 207 5.42 1.93 23.74
C ARG A 207 4.99 0.80 22.82
N VAL A 208 3.68 0.57 22.71
CA VAL A 208 3.10 -0.40 21.78
C VAL A 208 3.46 -0.05 20.33
N SER A 209 3.37 1.23 19.95
CA SER A 209 3.75 1.70 18.61
C SER A 209 5.23 1.50 18.30
N ARG A 210 6.14 1.70 19.28
CA ARG A 210 7.57 1.40 19.13
C ARG A 210 7.80 -0.07 18.81
N ARG A 211 7.19 -0.97 19.60
CA ARG A 211 7.29 -2.42 19.39
C ARG A 211 6.82 -2.82 17.99
N LYS A 212 5.73 -2.20 17.49
CA LYS A 212 5.25 -2.41 16.11
C LYS A 212 6.25 -1.97 15.05
N ILE A 213 6.82 -0.77 15.19
CA ILE A 213 7.84 -0.28 14.25
C ILE A 213 9.02 -1.26 14.20
N VAL A 214 9.54 -1.68 15.37
CA VAL A 214 10.65 -2.63 15.44
C VAL A 214 10.29 -3.95 14.76
N GLU A 215 9.14 -4.55 15.09
CA GLU A 215 8.72 -5.81 14.47
C GLU A 215 8.45 -5.68 12.97
N GLU A 216 7.96 -4.54 12.49
CA GLU A 216 7.80 -4.29 11.05
C GLU A 216 9.15 -4.22 10.35
N LEU A 217 10.17 -3.59 10.95
CA LEU A 217 11.53 -3.58 10.41
C LEU A 217 12.13 -4.99 10.39
N LEU A 218 11.95 -5.78 11.46
CA LEU A 218 12.39 -7.16 11.51
C LEU A 218 11.66 -8.04 10.48
N ASP A 219 10.36 -7.82 10.25
CA ASP A 219 9.58 -8.47 9.18
C ASP A 219 10.19 -8.16 7.80
N LYS A 220 10.67 -6.93 7.57
CA LYS A 220 11.37 -6.56 6.34
C LYS A 220 12.74 -7.23 6.21
N ILE A 221 13.53 -7.30 7.29
CA ILE A 221 14.84 -7.97 7.29
C ILE A 221 14.69 -9.47 7.00
N THR A 222 13.77 -10.15 7.69
CA THR A 222 13.52 -11.59 7.55
C THR A 222 12.91 -11.97 6.19
N HIS A 223 12.20 -11.05 5.53
CA HIS A 223 11.59 -11.29 4.22
C HIS A 223 12.45 -10.87 3.03
N HIS A 224 13.05 -9.69 3.10
CA HIS A 224 13.80 -9.10 1.97
C HIS A 224 15.32 -9.26 2.12
N GLY A 225 15.81 -9.49 3.34
CA GLY A 225 17.24 -9.56 3.66
C GLY A 225 17.89 -8.19 3.91
N PHE A 226 17.10 -7.12 3.92
CA PHE A 226 17.56 -5.76 4.17
C PHE A 226 16.40 -4.84 4.57
N VAL A 227 16.76 -3.67 5.11
CA VAL A 227 15.88 -2.52 5.35
C VAL A 227 16.57 -1.27 4.82
N ASN A 228 15.80 -0.27 4.40
CA ASN A 228 16.32 1.02 3.94
C ASN A 228 15.61 2.20 4.62
N MET A 229 16.11 3.42 4.40
CA MET A 229 15.52 4.66 4.94
C MET A 229 14.04 4.84 4.60
N SER A 230 13.62 4.51 3.38
CA SER A 230 12.22 4.61 2.95
C SER A 230 11.31 3.66 3.74
N MET A 231 11.76 2.42 3.98
CA MET A 231 11.03 1.46 4.81
C MET A 231 10.92 1.91 6.27
N LEU A 232 11.99 2.48 6.83
CA LEU A 232 11.99 3.07 8.17
C LEU A 232 10.98 4.23 8.27
N ARG A 233 11.05 5.16 7.32
CA ARG A 233 10.11 6.27 7.21
C ARG A 233 8.67 5.76 7.15
N ASP A 234 8.39 4.81 6.27
CA ASP A 234 7.04 4.29 6.05
C ASP A 234 6.51 3.55 7.27
N ALA A 235 7.37 2.88 8.05
CA ALA A 235 7.02 2.28 9.33
C ALA A 235 6.62 3.35 10.36
N ILE A 236 7.41 4.43 10.50
CA ILE A 236 7.09 5.54 11.41
C ILE A 236 5.82 6.29 10.96
N SER A 237 5.67 6.53 9.66
CA SER A 237 4.49 7.19 9.06
C SER A 237 3.18 6.46 9.38
N ARG A 238 3.20 5.11 9.40
CA ARG A 238 2.01 4.29 9.66
C ARG A 238 1.67 4.08 11.13
N ASN A 239 2.63 4.20 12.04
CA ASN A 239 2.44 3.98 13.47
C ASN A 239 2.25 5.28 14.26
N ASN A 240 1.78 5.20 15.51
CA ASN A 240 1.43 6.38 16.30
C ASN A 240 2.59 6.98 17.11
N LEU A 241 3.73 6.28 17.24
CA LEU A 241 4.96 6.89 17.74
C LEU A 241 5.53 7.80 16.63
N LYS A 242 5.46 9.12 16.86
CA LYS A 242 5.86 10.15 15.91
C LYS A 242 7.11 10.85 16.41
N MET A 243 7.87 11.43 15.49
CA MET A 243 9.03 12.25 15.82
C MET A 243 8.58 13.53 16.51
N SER A 244 9.32 13.94 17.53
CA SER A 244 9.12 15.24 18.17
C SER A 244 9.29 16.36 17.15
N ASP A 245 8.42 17.36 17.22
CA ASP A 245 8.51 18.52 16.35
C ASP A 245 9.85 19.24 16.57
N LEU A 246 10.42 19.76 15.48
CA LEU A 246 11.67 20.50 15.55
C LEU A 246 11.39 21.82 16.27
N ALA A 247 12.22 22.13 17.27
CA ALA A 247 12.09 23.37 18.04
C ALA A 247 11.97 24.56 17.07
N SER A 248 10.89 25.33 17.23
CA SER A 248 10.69 26.55 16.46
C SER A 248 11.92 27.44 16.66
N PRO A 249 12.38 28.19 15.65
CA PRO A 249 13.53 29.08 15.82
C PRO A 249 13.34 30.11 16.95
N LYS A 250 12.17 30.23 17.60
CA LYS A 250 11.94 30.96 18.86
C LYS A 250 12.85 30.58 20.03
N THR A 251 13.31 29.34 20.16
CA THR A 251 14.32 28.97 21.16
C THR A 251 15.75 29.30 20.71
N VAL A 252 15.96 29.56 19.42
CA VAL A 252 17.19 30.13 18.84
C VAL A 252 17.15 31.67 18.83
N PHE A 253 15.95 32.28 18.92
CA PHE A 253 15.70 33.72 18.87
C PHE A 253 15.94 34.49 20.20
N GLN A 254 16.52 33.87 21.23
CA GLN A 254 16.94 34.59 22.45
C GLN A 254 18.32 35.25 22.33
N GLY A 255 19.00 35.13 21.18
CA GLY A 255 20.16 35.97 20.85
C GLY A 255 19.74 37.31 20.22
N PRO A 256 20.32 38.46 20.61
CA PRO A 256 19.94 39.77 20.09
C PRO A 256 20.44 39.94 18.64
N GLY A 257 19.62 39.56 17.66
CA GLY A 257 19.97 39.78 16.25
C GLY A 257 19.09 39.19 15.16
N CYS A 258 17.88 38.67 15.44
CA CYS A 258 17.19 37.83 14.44
C CYS A 258 15.65 37.99 14.39
N LYS A 259 15.13 39.23 14.35
CA LYS A 259 13.70 39.48 14.02
C LYS A 259 13.39 39.40 12.51
N ALA A 260 14.40 39.39 11.64
CA ALA A 260 14.23 39.37 10.18
C ALA A 260 13.92 37.99 9.55
N LEU A 261 14.21 36.88 10.26
CA LEU A 261 14.20 35.52 9.70
C LEU A 261 12.80 34.91 9.46
N GLY A 262 11.78 35.29 10.24
CA GLY A 262 10.41 34.80 10.04
C GLY A 262 9.77 35.32 8.75
N ILE A 263 10.08 36.58 8.39
CA ILE A 263 9.62 37.23 7.16
C ILE A 263 10.43 36.69 5.97
N SER A 264 11.74 36.49 6.12
CA SER A 264 12.59 35.90 5.08
C SER A 264 12.23 34.45 4.71
N PHE A 265 11.69 33.65 5.64
CA PHE A 265 11.26 32.27 5.35
C PHE A 265 9.92 32.20 4.60
N GLY A 266 8.96 33.07 4.93
CA GLY A 266 7.74 33.23 4.12
C GLY A 266 8.08 33.69 2.71
N ILE A 267 9.05 34.60 2.58
CA ILE A 267 9.62 35.01 1.31
C ILE A 267 10.36 33.85 0.63
N MET A 268 11.07 32.97 1.35
CA MET A 268 11.76 31.80 0.78
C MET A 268 10.80 30.76 0.20
N VAL A 269 9.68 30.47 0.86
CA VAL A 269 8.64 29.57 0.32
C VAL A 269 7.97 30.20 -0.90
N VAL A 270 7.67 31.50 -0.82
CA VAL A 270 7.15 32.29 -1.94
C VAL A 270 8.16 32.31 -3.10
N LEU A 271 9.47 32.47 -2.84
CA LEU A 271 10.58 32.44 -3.78
C LEU A 271 10.95 31.04 -4.27
N LEU A 272 10.57 29.96 -3.56
CA LEU A 272 10.68 28.58 -4.03
C LEU A 272 9.49 28.21 -4.89
N THR A 273 8.28 28.67 -4.56
CA THR A 273 7.13 28.57 -5.47
C THR A 273 7.33 29.44 -6.70
N LEU A 274 7.83 30.67 -6.54
CA LEU A 274 8.25 31.53 -7.64
C LEU A 274 9.46 30.95 -8.35
N GLY A 275 10.44 30.39 -7.66
CA GLY A 275 11.69 29.80 -8.19
C GLY A 275 11.48 28.50 -8.94
N ILE A 276 10.51 27.67 -8.53
CA ILE A 276 10.00 26.57 -9.34
C ILE A 276 9.35 27.14 -10.60
N VAL A 277 8.55 28.20 -10.47
CA VAL A 277 7.94 28.93 -11.61
C VAL A 277 8.96 29.69 -12.48
N THR A 278 10.11 30.14 -11.95
CA THR A 278 11.22 30.73 -12.71
C THR A 278 12.12 29.66 -13.29
N CYS A 279 12.29 28.49 -12.67
CA CYS A 279 12.87 27.30 -13.31
C CYS A 279 12.04 26.83 -14.51
N PHE A 280 10.71 27.06 -14.47
CA PHE A 280 9.82 26.88 -15.61
C PHE A 280 10.01 27.94 -16.73
N ARG A 281 10.67 29.07 -16.43
CA ARG A 281 10.86 30.20 -17.37
C ARG A 281 12.32 30.38 -17.84
N SER A 282 13.29 29.90 -17.08
CA SER A 282 14.73 29.99 -17.35
C SER A 282 15.25 28.63 -17.83
N ALA A 283 15.18 28.40 -19.14
CA ALA A 283 15.64 27.16 -19.77
C ALA A 283 17.12 26.75 -19.55
N PRO A 284 18.11 27.59 -19.12
CA PRO A 284 19.46 27.08 -18.98
C PRO A 284 19.76 26.38 -17.64
N PHE A 285 18.89 26.43 -16.63
CA PHE A 285 19.27 25.93 -15.29
C PHE A 285 19.21 24.40 -15.15
N VAL A 286 18.34 23.71 -15.90
CA VAL A 286 18.22 22.23 -15.86
C VAL A 286 19.35 21.55 -16.65
N VAL A 287 19.93 22.25 -17.63
CA VAL A 287 21.05 21.73 -18.44
C VAL A 287 22.38 21.76 -17.67
N ASN A 288 22.57 22.74 -16.78
CA ASN A 288 23.81 22.88 -16.00
C ASN A 288 24.01 21.83 -14.88
N LEU A 289 23.01 21.00 -14.58
CA LEU A 289 23.19 19.92 -13.59
C LEU A 289 23.86 18.66 -14.16
N ALA A 290 24.10 18.60 -15.48
CA ALA A 290 24.56 17.39 -16.17
C ALA A 290 26.04 17.40 -16.62
N LEU A 291 26.78 18.51 -16.52
CA LEU A 291 28.19 18.57 -16.95
C LEU A 291 29.00 19.51 -16.03
N PRO A 292 30.02 19.03 -15.30
CA PRO A 292 30.98 19.91 -14.65
C PRO A 292 32.06 20.34 -15.67
N PHE A 293 32.52 21.59 -15.56
CA PHE A 293 33.56 22.26 -16.36
C PHE A 293 33.14 22.78 -17.74
N VAL A 294 32.77 24.07 -17.82
CA VAL A 294 33.27 25.04 -18.81
C VAL A 294 33.08 26.45 -18.23
N ASP A 295 34.18 27.17 -18.04
CA ASP A 295 34.25 28.62 -17.79
C ASP A 295 33.55 29.38 -18.93
N TYR A 296 32.69 30.38 -18.66
CA TYR A 296 32.58 31.54 -19.56
C TYR A 296 31.94 32.77 -18.93
N ARG A 297 32.67 33.89 -19.04
CA ARG A 297 32.23 35.27 -18.85
C ARG A 297 31.17 35.62 -19.90
N LEU A 298 29.93 35.92 -19.50
CA LEU A 298 28.98 36.67 -20.33
C LEU A 298 28.19 37.64 -19.46
N GLY A 299 28.30 38.92 -19.81
CA GLY A 299 27.73 40.05 -19.10
C GLY A 299 26.19 40.07 -19.18
N PHE A 300 25.56 39.99 -18.01
CA PHE A 300 24.22 40.50 -17.78
C PHE A 300 24.30 41.45 -16.58
N SER A 301 24.00 42.73 -16.82
CA SER A 301 23.90 43.76 -15.80
C SER A 301 22.64 43.56 -14.96
N VAL A 302 22.76 42.78 -13.89
CA VAL A 302 21.80 42.79 -12.78
C VAL A 302 22.10 44.02 -11.91
N PRO A 303 21.10 44.82 -11.47
CA PRO A 303 21.36 45.94 -10.56
C PRO A 303 22.11 45.44 -9.30
N PRO A 304 23.22 46.09 -8.88
CA PRO A 304 24.10 45.58 -7.82
C PRO A 304 23.36 45.28 -6.51
N SER A 305 22.31 46.04 -6.19
CA SER A 305 21.52 45.89 -4.97
C SER A 305 20.73 44.57 -4.87
N ALA A 306 20.36 43.94 -5.99
CA ALA A 306 19.63 42.67 -6.00
C ALA A 306 20.56 41.45 -5.84
N GLY A 307 21.79 41.54 -6.36
CA GLY A 307 22.81 40.49 -6.25
C GLY A 307 23.34 40.31 -4.83
N TYR A 308 23.58 41.41 -4.12
CA TYR A 308 24.01 41.37 -2.71
C TYR A 308 22.90 40.89 -1.76
N LEU A 309 21.62 41.18 -2.06
CA LEU A 309 20.49 40.66 -1.28
C LEU A 309 20.32 39.15 -1.47
N PHE A 310 20.45 38.63 -2.70
CA PHE A 310 20.37 37.19 -3.00
C PHE A 310 21.55 36.38 -2.46
N MET A 311 22.79 36.92 -2.52
CA MET A 311 23.97 36.29 -1.92
C MET A 311 23.95 36.38 -0.39
N GLY A 312 23.51 37.51 0.19
CA GLY A 312 23.37 37.69 1.64
C GLY A 312 22.28 36.83 2.26
N LEU A 313 21.10 36.75 1.62
CA LEU A 313 20.04 35.80 1.99
C LEU A 313 20.47 34.36 1.74
N GLY A 314 21.17 34.06 0.64
CA GLY A 314 21.70 32.73 0.35
C GLY A 314 22.67 32.23 1.42
N GLY A 315 23.55 33.10 1.92
CA GLY A 315 24.48 32.82 3.02
C GLY A 315 23.79 32.66 4.38
N LEU A 316 22.85 33.54 4.72
CA LEU A 316 22.04 33.42 5.95
C LEU A 316 21.10 32.20 5.93
N ILE A 317 20.55 31.85 4.76
CA ILE A 317 19.81 30.61 4.52
C ILE A 317 20.77 29.45 4.70
N LEU A 318 21.95 29.43 4.08
CA LEU A 318 22.92 28.33 4.25
C LEU A 318 23.29 28.10 5.72
N VAL A 319 23.52 29.17 6.49
CA VAL A 319 23.85 29.10 7.93
C VAL A 319 22.65 28.68 8.78
N ALA A 320 21.45 29.21 8.53
CA ALA A 320 20.23 28.81 9.24
C ALA A 320 19.81 27.38 8.88
N THR A 321 20.02 26.96 7.64
CA THR A 321 19.79 25.59 7.19
C THR A 321 20.83 24.66 7.83
N TYR A 322 22.12 25.05 7.85
CA TYR A 322 23.22 24.33 8.52
C TYR A 322 22.98 24.10 10.02
N LEU A 323 22.51 25.11 10.75
CA LEU A 323 22.22 25.00 12.19
C LEU A 323 20.96 24.17 12.50
N SER A 324 19.95 24.20 11.63
CA SER A 324 18.74 23.36 11.76
C SER A 324 18.99 21.90 11.35
N PHE A 325 19.96 21.65 10.46
CA PHE A 325 20.26 20.32 9.88
C PHE A 325 20.80 19.26 10.86
N GLN A 326 21.23 19.62 12.07
CA GLN A 326 21.80 18.65 13.02
C GLN A 326 20.77 17.83 13.82
N LYS A 327 19.46 18.14 13.75
CA LYS A 327 18.43 17.56 14.65
C LYS A 327 17.28 16.79 13.97
N ASP A 328 17.33 16.46 12.68
CA ASP A 328 16.29 15.60 12.08
C ASP A 328 16.43 14.14 12.55
N TRP A 329 15.40 13.67 13.27
CA TRP A 329 15.34 12.35 13.88
C TRP A 329 15.45 11.21 12.85
N LEU A 330 14.84 11.34 11.67
CA LEU A 330 14.90 10.29 10.64
C LEU A 330 16.33 10.11 10.11
N LEU A 331 17.03 11.22 9.86
CA LEU A 331 18.40 11.20 9.35
C LEU A 331 19.41 10.70 10.40
N GLN A 332 19.15 10.98 11.67
CA GLN A 332 19.92 10.43 12.79
C GLN A 332 19.67 8.92 12.94
N ALA A 333 18.41 8.48 12.88
CA ALA A 333 18.06 7.05 12.88
C ALA A 333 18.64 6.32 11.67
N ASP A 334 18.61 6.93 10.49
CA ASP A 334 19.23 6.41 9.27
C ASP A 334 20.75 6.23 9.43
N LYS A 335 21.41 7.18 10.10
CA LYS A 335 22.85 7.08 10.41
C LYS A 335 23.14 6.00 11.45
N GLN A 336 22.34 5.93 12.52
CA GLN A 336 22.58 5.01 13.63
C GLN A 336 22.26 3.56 13.25
N LEU A 337 21.15 3.31 12.56
CA LEU A 337 20.80 1.98 12.06
C LEU A 337 21.81 1.48 11.02
N ASN A 338 22.37 2.37 10.19
CA ASN A 338 23.45 1.99 9.27
C ASN A 338 24.73 1.56 10.01
N LYS A 339 24.95 2.04 11.24
CA LYS A 339 26.09 1.64 12.07
C LYS A 339 25.79 0.34 12.85
N SER A 340 24.62 0.22 13.47
CA SER A 340 24.26 -0.93 14.31
C SER A 340 23.88 -2.18 13.50
N LEU A 341 23.26 -2.02 12.33
CA LEU A 341 22.80 -3.10 11.46
C LEU A 341 23.63 -3.19 10.18
N ASP A 342 24.95 -3.15 10.33
CA ASP A 342 25.84 -3.05 9.18
C ASP A 342 25.67 -4.21 8.18
N GLY A 343 25.56 -3.84 6.89
CA GLY A 343 25.31 -4.77 5.78
C GLY A 343 23.85 -5.17 5.57
N VAL A 344 22.98 -4.94 6.57
CA VAL A 344 21.54 -5.22 6.53
C VAL A 344 20.73 -3.96 6.33
N TYR A 345 21.05 -2.89 7.06
CA TYR A 345 20.44 -1.58 6.85
C TYR A 345 21.17 -0.82 5.73
N ARG A 346 20.40 -0.24 4.81
CA ARG A 346 20.90 0.57 3.70
C ARG A 346 20.56 2.03 3.95
N ARG A 347 21.60 2.82 4.12
CA ARG A 347 21.49 4.27 4.23
C ARG A 347 20.72 4.88 3.05
N GLY A 348 19.93 5.91 3.34
CA GLY A 348 19.21 6.68 2.33
C GLY A 348 20.13 7.30 1.26
N GLU A 349 19.69 7.24 0.00
CA GLU A 349 20.37 7.89 -1.12
C GLU A 349 20.41 9.42 -0.91
N PHE A 350 21.35 10.10 -1.57
CA PHE A 350 21.57 11.53 -1.32
C PHE A 350 20.29 12.36 -1.56
N TYR A 351 19.53 12.11 -2.63
CA TYR A 351 18.31 12.88 -2.93
C TYR A 351 17.21 12.66 -1.88
N LEU A 352 17.03 11.45 -1.35
CA LEU A 352 16.08 11.18 -0.26
C LEU A 352 16.48 11.91 1.01
N ARG A 353 17.78 11.94 1.34
CA ARG A 353 18.29 12.67 2.49
C ARG A 353 18.11 14.18 2.31
N TRP A 354 18.37 14.73 1.14
CA TRP A 354 18.12 16.14 0.81
C TRP A 354 16.62 16.48 0.84
N LEU A 355 15.76 15.59 0.34
CA LEU A 355 14.31 15.76 0.37
C LEU A 355 13.78 15.75 1.80
N GLN A 356 14.23 14.81 2.64
CA GLN A 356 13.89 14.76 4.05
C GLN A 356 14.34 16.04 4.76
N LYS A 357 15.59 16.48 4.53
CA LYS A 357 16.11 17.74 5.05
C LYS A 357 15.20 18.93 4.73
N PHE A 358 14.82 19.09 3.47
CA PHE A 358 13.96 20.20 3.05
C PHE A 358 12.55 20.10 3.67
N SER A 359 11.94 18.92 3.60
CA SER A 359 10.60 18.68 4.14
C SER A 359 10.55 18.75 5.67
N SER A 360 11.64 18.48 6.38
CA SER A 360 11.70 18.62 7.85
C SER A 360 11.48 20.05 8.31
N LEU A 361 11.99 21.03 7.57
CA LEU A 361 11.76 22.44 7.85
C LEU A 361 10.30 22.82 7.58
N ALA A 362 9.74 22.35 6.46
CA ALA A 362 8.37 22.62 6.07
C ALA A 362 7.34 21.93 6.95
N PHE A 363 7.60 20.72 7.47
CA PHE A 363 6.59 19.90 8.14
C PHE A 363 6.85 19.73 9.64
N GLY A 364 8.10 19.80 10.07
CA GLY A 364 8.52 19.61 11.46
C GLY A 364 8.56 20.88 12.30
N THR A 365 8.56 22.08 11.69
CA THR A 365 8.51 23.36 12.42
C THR A 365 7.11 23.96 12.39
N SER A 366 6.73 24.72 13.42
CA SER A 366 5.43 25.42 13.47
C SER A 366 5.25 26.42 12.33
N ALA A 367 6.27 27.25 12.05
CA ALA A 367 6.25 28.24 10.97
C ALA A 367 6.22 27.60 9.58
N GLY A 368 7.02 26.55 9.35
CA GLY A 368 7.00 25.80 8.10
C GLY A 368 5.64 25.15 7.84
N ARG A 369 5.05 24.57 8.89
CA ARG A 369 3.74 23.92 8.80
C ARG A 369 2.66 24.93 8.48
N PHE A 370 2.68 26.09 9.16
CA PHE A 370 1.77 27.18 8.86
C PHE A 370 1.88 27.62 7.40
N ALA A 371 3.11 27.87 6.91
CA ALA A 371 3.34 28.23 5.51
C ALA A 371 2.87 27.14 4.53
N THR A 372 3.13 25.87 4.84
CA THR A 372 2.71 24.75 3.97
C THR A 372 1.19 24.66 3.89
N VAL A 373 0.52 24.70 5.05
CA VAL A 373 -0.89 24.35 5.20
C VAL A 373 -1.83 25.50 4.86
N TYR A 374 -1.43 26.74 5.15
CA TYR A 374 -2.27 27.92 4.94
C TYR A 374 -1.85 28.75 3.73
N LEU A 375 -0.61 28.62 3.22
CA LEU A 375 -0.14 29.36 2.05
C LEU A 375 0.11 28.43 0.85
N ALA A 376 1.06 27.51 0.96
CA ALA A 376 1.53 26.73 -0.20
C ALA A 376 0.45 25.82 -0.78
N VAL A 377 -0.25 25.04 0.05
CA VAL A 377 -1.29 24.10 -0.41
C VAL A 377 -2.52 24.84 -0.99
N PRO A 378 -3.13 25.81 -0.28
CA PRO A 378 -4.35 26.46 -0.78
C PRO A 378 -4.08 27.37 -1.98
N PHE A 379 -3.07 28.23 -1.92
CA PHE A 379 -2.80 29.20 -2.99
C PHE A 379 -2.02 28.58 -4.16
N GLY A 380 -1.12 27.63 -3.89
CA GLY A 380 -0.50 26.81 -4.94
C GLY A 380 -1.54 25.93 -5.65
N GLY A 381 -2.47 25.33 -4.90
CA GLY A 381 -3.61 24.60 -5.45
C GLY A 381 -4.53 25.49 -6.30
N ALA A 382 -4.80 26.72 -5.84
CA ALA A 382 -5.58 27.70 -6.58
C ALA A 382 -4.93 28.10 -7.90
N MET A 383 -3.62 28.37 -7.88
CA MET A 383 -2.83 28.67 -9.08
C MET A 383 -2.90 27.54 -10.09
N ILE A 384 -2.66 26.29 -9.65
CA ILE A 384 -2.73 25.11 -10.53
C ILE A 384 -4.14 24.91 -11.08
N ALA A 385 -5.18 25.13 -10.26
CA ALA A 385 -6.57 24.98 -10.68
C ALA A 385 -6.98 26.00 -11.74
N LEU A 386 -6.64 27.27 -11.54
CA LEU A 386 -6.97 28.36 -12.48
C LEU A 386 -6.23 28.22 -13.80
N GLU A 387 -4.91 27.96 -13.74
CA GLU A 387 -4.10 27.73 -14.94
C GLU A 387 -4.58 26.48 -15.71
N GLY A 388 -4.97 25.43 -14.97
CA GLY A 388 -5.51 24.20 -15.55
C GLY A 388 -6.88 24.40 -16.20
N LEU A 389 -7.74 25.24 -15.62
CA LEU A 389 -9.07 25.56 -16.15
C LEU A 389 -8.96 26.35 -17.46
N LYS A 390 -8.11 27.38 -17.48
CA LYS A 390 -7.79 28.16 -18.69
C LYS A 390 -7.33 27.24 -19.82
N TYR A 391 -6.37 26.36 -19.54
CA TYR A 391 -5.84 25.45 -20.54
C TYR A 391 -6.87 24.45 -21.09
N LEU A 392 -7.76 23.93 -20.24
CA LEU A 392 -8.87 23.07 -20.70
C LEU A 392 -9.82 23.83 -21.63
N PHE A 393 -10.09 25.10 -21.32
CA PHE A 393 -10.99 25.94 -22.10
C PHE A 393 -10.43 26.25 -23.50
N ASP A 394 -9.16 26.68 -23.58
CA ASP A 394 -8.46 27.01 -24.83
C ASP A 394 -8.40 25.81 -25.80
N LYS A 395 -8.35 24.58 -25.27
CA LYS A 395 -8.28 23.35 -26.07
C LYS A 395 -9.65 22.83 -26.53
N VAL A 396 -10.70 23.02 -25.73
CA VAL A 396 -12.07 22.62 -26.11
C VAL A 396 -12.62 23.51 -27.22
N HIS A 397 -12.29 24.80 -27.20
CA HIS A 397 -12.76 25.79 -28.18
C HIS A 397 -11.81 25.94 -29.37
N GLY A 398 -10.96 24.92 -29.62
CA GLY A 398 -9.83 24.91 -30.54
C GLY A 398 -9.79 26.10 -31.49
N VAL A 399 -8.97 27.11 -31.17
CA VAL A 399 -8.84 28.34 -31.95
C VAL A 399 -8.41 27.99 -33.38
N LYS A 400 -9.40 27.76 -34.24
CA LYS A 400 -9.29 27.86 -35.69
C LYS A 400 -9.66 29.30 -36.01
N HIS A 401 -8.70 30.05 -36.51
CA HIS A 401 -9.00 31.34 -37.13
C HIS A 401 -9.86 31.09 -38.36
N GLY A 402 -11.18 31.29 -38.22
CA GLY A 402 -12.17 31.14 -39.29
C GLY A 402 -13.57 31.51 -38.81
N GLU A 403 -14.00 32.72 -39.21
CA GLU A 403 -15.35 33.31 -39.39
C GLU A 403 -16.54 33.06 -38.43
N GLU A 404 -16.52 32.14 -37.46
CA GLU A 404 -17.61 31.97 -36.46
C GLU A 404 -17.24 32.60 -35.09
N ALA A 405 -16.98 33.91 -35.06
CA ALA A 405 -16.33 34.61 -33.94
C ALA A 405 -17.25 35.25 -32.88
N GLU A 406 -18.55 35.49 -33.11
CA GLU A 406 -19.32 36.37 -32.20
C GLU A 406 -19.78 35.73 -30.88
N ALA A 407 -20.15 34.44 -30.85
CA ALA A 407 -20.58 33.79 -29.61
C ALA A 407 -19.39 33.33 -28.73
N THR A 408 -18.22 33.14 -29.35
CA THR A 408 -17.02 32.61 -28.71
C THR A 408 -16.20 33.72 -28.02
N GLU A 409 -16.38 34.98 -28.43
CA GLU A 409 -15.68 36.17 -27.88
C GLU A 409 -16.02 36.45 -26.40
N HIS A 410 -17.28 36.32 -25.98
CA HIS A 410 -17.66 36.67 -24.60
C HIS A 410 -17.10 35.71 -23.55
N VAL A 411 -17.01 34.41 -23.86
CA VAL A 411 -16.49 33.41 -22.91
C VAL A 411 -14.96 33.38 -22.93
N THR A 412 -14.33 33.59 -24.09
CA THR A 412 -12.87 33.76 -24.19
C THR A 412 -12.38 35.04 -23.50
N HIS A 413 -13.15 36.14 -23.54
CA HIS A 413 -12.84 37.38 -22.80
C HIS A 413 -12.92 37.21 -21.27
N LEU A 414 -13.83 36.37 -20.77
CA LEU A 414 -13.95 36.10 -19.33
C LEU A 414 -12.83 35.18 -18.83
N MET A 415 -12.33 34.28 -19.68
CA MET A 415 -11.17 33.43 -19.38
C MET A 415 -9.82 34.15 -19.60
N SER A 416 -9.76 35.15 -20.48
CA SER A 416 -8.55 35.97 -20.70
C SER A 416 -8.20 36.86 -19.49
N TRP A 417 -9.18 37.18 -18.63
CA TRP A 417 -8.95 37.80 -17.32
C TRP A 417 -8.08 36.93 -16.40
N PHE A 418 -8.06 35.61 -16.59
CA PHE A 418 -7.17 34.69 -15.87
C PHE A 418 -5.84 34.46 -16.61
N ASP A 419 -5.43 35.37 -17.51
CA ASP A 419 -4.12 35.35 -18.15
C ASP A 419 -3.11 36.25 -17.39
N VAL A 420 -2.06 35.64 -16.83
CA VAL A 420 -0.94 36.36 -16.20
C VAL A 420 -0.31 37.40 -17.13
N LYS A 421 -0.23 37.13 -18.45
CA LYS A 421 0.45 38.00 -19.40
C LYS A 421 -0.34 39.26 -19.74
N ASN A 422 -1.66 39.13 -19.85
CA ASN A 422 -2.52 40.23 -20.29
C ASN A 422 -3.14 40.97 -19.10
N HIS A 423 -3.44 40.26 -18.00
CA HIS A 423 -4.16 40.79 -16.84
C HIS A 423 -3.60 40.19 -15.51
N PRO A 424 -2.39 40.61 -15.07
CA PRO A 424 -1.79 40.08 -13.84
C PRO A 424 -2.64 40.32 -12.59
N GLY A 425 -3.29 41.49 -12.49
CA GLY A 425 -4.15 41.85 -11.34
C GLY A 425 -5.32 40.88 -11.11
N PRO A 426 -6.24 40.72 -12.08
CA PRO A 426 -7.34 39.76 -11.99
C PRO A 426 -6.90 38.31 -11.78
N PHE A 427 -5.76 37.90 -12.36
CA PHE A 427 -5.20 36.57 -12.11
C PHE A 427 -4.79 36.36 -10.64
N PHE A 428 -4.03 37.29 -10.06
CA PHE A 428 -3.64 37.21 -8.64
C PHE A 428 -4.86 37.33 -7.71
N LEU A 429 -5.86 38.13 -8.07
CA LEU A 429 -7.13 38.20 -7.36
C LEU A 429 -7.89 36.87 -7.43
N GLY A 430 -7.91 36.21 -8.59
CA GLY A 430 -8.45 34.86 -8.76
C GLY A 430 -7.76 33.85 -7.87
N ILE A 431 -6.42 33.83 -7.85
CA ILE A 431 -5.63 32.97 -6.95
C ILE A 431 -5.98 33.26 -5.50
N PHE A 432 -6.13 34.54 -5.13
CA PHE A 432 -6.48 34.91 -3.77
C PHE A 432 -7.88 34.41 -3.38
N ILE A 433 -8.90 34.64 -4.21
CA ILE A 433 -10.28 34.20 -3.96
C ILE A 433 -10.36 32.68 -3.87
N VAL A 434 -9.80 31.96 -4.85
CA VAL A 434 -9.81 30.49 -4.87
C VAL A 434 -8.94 29.94 -3.73
N GLY A 435 -7.82 30.59 -3.41
CA GLY A 435 -6.95 30.22 -2.30
C GLY A 435 -7.63 30.35 -0.95
N VAL A 436 -8.33 31.45 -0.69
CA VAL A 436 -9.15 31.67 0.52
C VAL A 436 -10.30 30.66 0.59
N PHE A 437 -10.96 30.39 -0.54
CA PHE A 437 -12.00 29.36 -0.63
C PHE A 437 -11.47 27.96 -0.28
N LEU A 438 -10.30 27.58 -0.82
CA LEU A 438 -9.63 26.32 -0.50
C LEU A 438 -9.19 26.27 0.97
N CYS A 439 -8.69 27.37 1.54
CA CYS A 439 -8.43 27.50 2.98
C CYS A 439 -9.68 27.20 3.80
N GLY A 440 -10.84 27.76 3.42
CA GLY A 440 -12.12 27.49 4.04
C GLY A 440 -12.49 26.00 4.01
N ILE A 441 -12.34 25.34 2.86
CA ILE A 441 -12.63 23.90 2.71
C ILE A 441 -11.72 23.03 3.58
N ILE A 442 -10.42 23.34 3.60
CA ILE A 442 -9.41 22.51 4.27
C ILE A 442 -9.52 22.66 5.79
N HIS A 443 -9.61 23.91 6.28
CA HIS A 443 -9.43 24.23 7.70
C HIS A 443 -10.72 24.42 8.48
N VAL A 444 -11.83 24.77 7.81
CA VAL A 444 -13.08 25.12 8.50
C VAL A 444 -14.10 23.99 8.30
N ARG A 445 -14.37 23.20 9.35
CA ARG A 445 -15.31 22.07 9.29
C ARG A 445 -16.72 22.50 8.90
N SER A 446 -17.23 23.60 9.46
CA SER A 446 -18.56 24.12 9.16
C SER A 446 -18.69 24.52 7.70
N PHE A 447 -17.69 25.21 7.14
CA PHE A 447 -17.65 25.58 5.72
C PHE A 447 -17.64 24.35 4.81
N ARG A 448 -16.80 23.35 5.12
CA ARG A 448 -16.78 22.08 4.36
C ARG A 448 -18.13 21.36 4.39
N VAL A 449 -18.80 21.32 5.54
CA VAL A 449 -20.15 20.72 5.65
C VAL A 449 -21.14 21.51 4.81
N ALA A 450 -21.14 22.84 4.89
CA ALA A 450 -22.01 23.69 4.08
C ALA A 450 -21.78 23.51 2.57
N VAL A 451 -20.52 23.44 2.12
CA VAL A 451 -20.19 23.17 0.71
C VAL A 451 -20.67 21.78 0.28
N VAL A 452 -20.50 20.75 1.10
CA VAL A 452 -20.98 19.39 0.79
C VAL A 452 -22.50 19.33 0.78
N GLU A 453 -23.17 20.02 1.70
CA GLU A 453 -24.63 20.13 1.72
C GLU A 453 -25.17 20.87 0.50
N LEU A 454 -24.50 21.96 0.09
CA LEU A 454 -24.80 22.66 -1.16
C LEU A 454 -24.67 21.72 -2.36
N ILE A 455 -23.53 21.02 -2.50
CA ILE A 455 -23.32 20.06 -3.59
C ILE A 455 -24.38 18.95 -3.56
N LYS A 456 -24.69 18.39 -2.39
CA LYS A 456 -25.73 17.36 -2.23
C LYS A 456 -27.11 17.90 -2.58
N SER A 457 -27.44 19.11 -2.18
CA SER A 457 -28.72 19.77 -2.47
C SER A 457 -28.87 20.03 -3.96
N THR A 458 -27.83 20.57 -4.61
CA THR A 458 -27.78 20.76 -6.06
C THR A 458 -27.91 19.42 -6.77
N PHE A 459 -27.13 18.41 -6.40
CA PHE A 459 -27.22 17.07 -6.99
C PHE A 459 -28.60 16.43 -6.79
N THR A 460 -29.18 16.56 -5.59
CA THR A 460 -30.52 16.03 -5.29
C THR A 460 -31.58 16.76 -6.09
N SER A 461 -31.45 18.07 -6.28
CA SER A 461 -32.37 18.87 -7.10
C SER A 461 -32.27 18.49 -8.58
N VAL A 462 -31.05 18.36 -9.10
CA VAL A 462 -30.79 17.87 -10.46
C VAL A 462 -31.31 16.46 -10.64
N ARG A 463 -31.07 15.55 -9.67
CA ARG A 463 -31.60 14.18 -9.70
C ARG A 463 -33.13 14.18 -9.63
N ARG A 464 -33.73 15.01 -8.79
CA ARG A 464 -35.19 15.13 -8.72
C ARG A 464 -35.73 15.57 -10.07
N LEU A 465 -35.16 16.61 -10.67
CA LEU A 465 -35.58 17.13 -11.97
C LEU A 465 -35.38 16.11 -13.10
N LEU A 466 -34.21 15.47 -13.19
CA LEU A 466 -33.82 14.63 -14.33
C LEU A 466 -34.19 13.15 -14.17
N TYR A 467 -34.41 12.66 -12.96
CA TYR A 467 -34.66 11.24 -12.69
C TYR A 467 -35.93 11.00 -11.88
N ASP A 468 -36.08 11.59 -10.69
CA ASP A 468 -37.22 11.24 -9.83
C ASP A 468 -38.55 11.78 -10.37
N LEU A 469 -38.56 12.97 -11.00
CA LEU A 469 -39.74 13.60 -11.58
C LEU A 469 -40.22 12.87 -12.85
N PRO A 470 -39.36 12.52 -13.83
CA PRO A 470 -39.74 11.62 -14.91
C PRO A 470 -40.19 10.25 -14.41
N ARG A 471 -39.51 9.67 -13.42
CA ARG A 471 -39.89 8.38 -12.84
C ARG A 471 -41.25 8.44 -12.15
N TRP A 472 -41.51 9.49 -11.38
CA TRP A 472 -42.78 9.74 -10.72
C TRP A 472 -43.90 9.93 -11.76
N PHE A 473 -43.65 10.73 -12.80
CA PHE A 473 -44.56 10.88 -13.94
C PHE A 473 -44.87 9.52 -14.60
N TRP A 474 -43.86 8.66 -14.81
CA TRP A 474 -44.04 7.30 -15.34
C TRP A 474 -44.70 6.29 -14.38
N GLN A 475 -44.74 6.59 -13.07
CA GLN A 475 -45.34 5.74 -12.04
C GLN A 475 -46.81 6.10 -11.77
N HIS A 476 -47.28 7.25 -12.24
CA HIS A 476 -48.65 7.68 -12.03
C HIS A 476 -49.65 6.68 -12.65
N GLU A 477 -50.64 6.23 -11.87
CA GLU A 477 -51.53 5.12 -12.26
C GLU A 477 -52.33 5.42 -13.53
N PHE A 478 -52.77 6.67 -13.73
CA PHE A 478 -53.46 7.10 -14.94
C PHE A 478 -52.56 6.94 -16.17
N LEU A 479 -51.33 7.46 -16.11
CA LEU A 479 -50.36 7.34 -17.20
C LEU A 479 -50.01 5.88 -17.46
N ARG A 480 -49.81 5.05 -16.42
CA ARG A 480 -49.59 3.60 -16.60
C ARG A 480 -50.78 2.91 -17.28
N LYS A 481 -52.03 3.26 -16.95
CA LYS A 481 -53.22 2.72 -17.62
C LYS A 481 -53.27 3.14 -19.09
N VAL A 482 -53.00 4.41 -19.39
CA VAL A 482 -52.93 4.94 -20.77
C VAL A 482 -51.78 4.28 -21.55
N PHE A 483 -50.59 4.19 -20.97
CA PHE A 483 -49.40 3.56 -21.60
C PHE A 483 -49.51 2.05 -21.76
N ARG A 484 -50.34 1.35 -20.97
CA ARG A 484 -50.64 -0.08 -21.13
C ARG A 484 -51.81 -0.37 -22.05
N SER A 485 -52.60 0.65 -22.41
CA SER A 485 -53.72 0.53 -23.35
C SER A 485 -53.25 -0.02 -24.71
N ARG A 486 -54.12 -0.79 -25.37
CA ARG A 486 -53.86 -1.34 -26.71
C ARG A 486 -53.47 -0.27 -27.74
N PRO A 487 -54.14 0.91 -27.84
CA PRO A 487 -53.77 1.93 -28.82
C PRO A 487 -52.40 2.55 -28.55
N MET A 488 -52.07 2.86 -27.29
CA MET A 488 -50.76 3.45 -26.96
C MET A 488 -49.61 2.46 -27.16
N ARG A 489 -49.85 1.16 -26.92
CA ARG A 489 -48.87 0.11 -27.22
C ARG A 489 -48.63 -0.01 -28.73
N TRP A 490 -49.69 0.08 -29.53
CA TRP A 490 -49.58 0.09 -30.99
C TRP A 490 -48.79 1.31 -31.48
N PHE A 491 -49.15 2.51 -31.02
CA PHE A 491 -48.48 3.78 -31.37
C PHE A 491 -46.98 3.76 -31.02
N ARG A 492 -46.62 3.34 -29.81
CA ARG A 492 -45.21 3.27 -29.41
C ARG A 492 -44.37 2.38 -30.32
N ARG A 493 -44.97 1.26 -30.73
CA ARG A 493 -44.26 0.20 -31.45
C ARG A 493 -44.17 0.44 -32.96
N HIS A 494 -45.17 1.09 -33.53
CA HIS A 494 -45.24 1.33 -34.98
C HIS A 494 -44.89 2.77 -35.36
N VAL A 495 -44.87 3.69 -34.40
CA VAL A 495 -44.60 5.11 -34.67
C VAL A 495 -43.44 5.60 -33.81
N LEU A 496 -43.57 5.63 -32.48
CA LEU A 496 -42.62 6.32 -31.62
C LEU A 496 -41.20 5.74 -31.64
N TYR A 497 -41.02 4.43 -31.38
CA TYR A 497 -39.67 3.84 -31.37
C TYR A 497 -39.01 3.86 -32.75
N PRO A 498 -39.68 3.46 -33.84
CA PRO A 498 -39.12 3.61 -35.18
C PRO A 498 -38.74 5.05 -35.52
N LEU A 499 -39.53 6.04 -35.07
CA LEU A 499 -39.23 7.46 -35.28
C LEU A 499 -37.98 7.89 -34.52
N ILE A 500 -37.80 7.44 -33.27
CA ILE A 500 -36.59 7.75 -32.47
C ILE A 500 -35.34 7.16 -33.15
N PHE A 501 -35.39 5.91 -33.59
CA PHE A 501 -34.26 5.29 -34.30
C PHE A 501 -34.01 5.93 -35.67
N ALA A 502 -35.06 6.26 -36.42
CA ALA A 502 -34.95 6.97 -37.68
C ALA A 502 -34.42 8.40 -37.52
N ALA A 503 -34.77 9.11 -36.44
CA ALA A 503 -34.23 10.43 -36.13
C ALA A 503 -32.76 10.34 -35.68
N LEU A 504 -32.40 9.32 -34.91
CA LEU A 504 -31.01 9.08 -34.50
C LEU A 504 -30.10 8.84 -35.71
N PHE A 505 -30.51 7.96 -36.64
CA PHE A 505 -29.81 7.73 -37.90
C PHE A 505 -29.96 8.89 -38.89
N GLY A 506 -31.10 9.56 -38.92
CA GLY A 506 -31.38 10.60 -39.90
C GLY A 506 -30.70 11.94 -39.62
N LEU A 507 -30.58 12.30 -38.34
CA LEU A 507 -30.24 13.66 -37.92
C LEU A 507 -28.97 13.71 -37.06
N LEU A 508 -28.79 12.74 -36.15
CA LEU A 508 -27.76 12.81 -35.11
C LEU A 508 -26.42 12.21 -35.55
N LEU A 509 -26.42 11.04 -36.19
CA LEU A 509 -25.18 10.42 -36.72
C LEU A 509 -24.49 11.24 -37.83
N PRO A 510 -25.21 11.91 -38.75
CA PRO A 510 -24.59 12.80 -39.72
C PRO A 510 -23.87 14.00 -39.08
N GLN A 511 -24.39 14.53 -37.96
CA GLN A 511 -23.72 15.61 -37.21
C GLN A 511 -22.40 15.15 -36.56
N MET A 512 -22.23 13.85 -36.34
CA MET A 512 -20.98 13.26 -35.87
C MET A 512 -19.99 12.92 -37.00
N GLY A 513 -20.31 13.25 -38.26
CA GLY A 513 -19.43 13.07 -39.42
C GLY A 513 -19.32 11.64 -39.95
N LEU A 514 -20.24 10.74 -39.58
CA LEU A 514 -20.20 9.33 -40.00
C LEU A 514 -20.66 9.12 -41.45
N TYR A 515 -21.61 9.92 -41.95
CA TYR A 515 -22.09 9.93 -43.34
C TYR A 515 -22.91 11.21 -43.62
N SER A 516 -23.18 11.51 -44.90
CA SER A 516 -23.96 12.67 -45.33
C SER A 516 -25.44 12.55 -44.92
N ARG A 517 -26.10 13.68 -44.61
CA ARG A 517 -27.53 13.67 -44.26
C ARG A 517 -28.35 13.04 -45.39
N PRO A 518 -29.15 12.01 -45.10
CA PRO A 518 -29.97 11.35 -46.11
C PRO A 518 -31.11 12.27 -46.58
N GLU A 519 -31.46 12.18 -47.86
CA GLU A 519 -32.63 12.86 -48.42
C GLU A 519 -33.93 12.48 -47.68
N PRO A 520 -34.96 13.36 -47.64
CA PRO A 520 -36.22 13.10 -46.94
C PRO A 520 -36.90 11.79 -47.34
N PHE A 521 -36.77 11.38 -48.60
CA PHE A 521 -37.24 10.08 -49.09
C PHE A 521 -36.56 8.92 -48.35
N TRP A 522 -35.23 8.95 -48.22
CA TRP A 522 -34.46 7.91 -47.52
C TRP A 522 -34.71 7.92 -46.01
N LEU A 523 -35.02 9.06 -45.39
CA LEU A 523 -35.49 9.10 -44.00
C LEU A 523 -36.80 8.33 -43.81
N GLY A 524 -37.74 8.46 -44.75
CA GLY A 524 -38.98 7.69 -44.77
C GLY A 524 -38.74 6.19 -44.93
N VAL A 525 -37.81 5.80 -45.82
CA VAL A 525 -37.41 4.39 -46.01
C VAL A 525 -36.74 3.82 -44.76
N ILE A 526 -35.84 4.58 -44.10
CA ILE A 526 -35.18 4.18 -42.84
C ILE A 526 -36.22 4.02 -41.73
N PHE A 527 -37.18 4.94 -41.64
CA PHE A 527 -38.28 4.85 -40.69
C PHE A 527 -39.11 3.58 -40.91
N LEU A 528 -39.59 3.32 -42.13
CA LEU A 528 -40.33 2.10 -42.47
C LEU A 528 -39.50 0.82 -42.23
N GLY A 529 -38.19 0.89 -42.50
CA GLY A 529 -37.24 -0.17 -42.19
C GLY A 529 -37.19 -0.50 -40.69
N PHE A 530 -37.11 0.52 -39.82
CA PHE A 530 -37.17 0.33 -38.38
C PHE A 530 -38.55 -0.12 -37.89
N VAL A 531 -39.65 0.33 -38.53
CA VAL A 531 -41.01 -0.18 -38.25
C VAL A 531 -41.06 -1.68 -38.51
N ALA A 532 -40.57 -2.15 -39.66
CA ALA A 532 -40.54 -3.57 -40.00
C ALA A 532 -39.61 -4.37 -39.08
N LEU A 533 -38.41 -3.85 -38.82
CA LEU A 533 -37.39 -4.50 -37.99
C LEU A 533 -37.87 -4.68 -36.54
N LEU A 534 -38.33 -3.63 -35.87
CA LEU A 534 -38.76 -3.64 -34.47
C LEU A 534 -40.09 -4.39 -34.26
N ASN A 535 -40.92 -4.52 -35.30
CA ASN A 535 -42.17 -5.29 -35.23
C ASN A 535 -42.01 -6.78 -35.61
N SER A 536 -40.92 -7.14 -36.28
CA SER A 536 -40.60 -8.53 -36.62
C SER A 536 -40.42 -9.43 -35.38
N ARG A 537 -40.39 -10.76 -35.60
CA ARG A 537 -40.05 -11.72 -34.53
C ARG A 537 -38.59 -11.55 -34.12
N ALA A 538 -37.67 -11.44 -35.08
CA ALA A 538 -36.25 -11.25 -34.84
C ALA A 538 -35.94 -9.97 -34.04
N GLY A 539 -36.60 -8.85 -34.32
CA GLY A 539 -36.39 -7.59 -33.59
C GLY A 539 -36.81 -7.66 -32.13
N ARG A 540 -37.88 -8.41 -31.81
CA ARG A 540 -38.33 -8.64 -30.43
C ARG A 540 -37.33 -9.49 -29.65
N ASP A 541 -36.86 -10.58 -30.25
CA ASP A 541 -35.89 -11.46 -29.62
C ASP A 541 -34.56 -10.71 -29.37
N ILE A 542 -34.16 -9.82 -30.29
CA ILE A 542 -32.98 -8.94 -30.12
C ILE A 542 -33.20 -7.94 -28.98
N GLU A 543 -34.36 -7.30 -28.86
CA GLU A 543 -34.66 -6.33 -27.79
C GLU A 543 -34.60 -7.00 -26.40
N GLU A 544 -35.19 -8.20 -26.26
CA GLU A 544 -35.21 -8.95 -25.01
C GLU A 544 -33.80 -9.44 -24.63
N LEU A 545 -33.06 -9.99 -25.60
CA LEU A 545 -31.68 -10.43 -25.42
C LEU A 545 -30.71 -9.28 -25.12
N THR A 546 -30.91 -8.09 -25.72
CA THR A 546 -30.01 -6.94 -25.51
C THR A 546 -30.25 -6.27 -24.17
N SER A 547 -31.49 -6.12 -23.71
CA SER A 547 -31.80 -5.50 -22.42
C SER A 547 -31.27 -6.34 -21.26
N GLU A 548 -31.51 -7.65 -21.28
CA GLU A 548 -31.02 -8.57 -20.27
C GLU A 548 -29.48 -8.63 -20.26
N ARG A 549 -28.85 -8.70 -21.44
CA ARG A 549 -27.37 -8.69 -21.57
C ARG A 549 -26.75 -7.35 -21.18
N LEU A 550 -27.38 -6.21 -21.46
CA LEU A 550 -26.87 -4.88 -21.09
C LEU A 550 -26.89 -4.69 -19.58
N TYR A 551 -27.98 -5.08 -18.91
CA TYR A 551 -28.07 -5.01 -17.45
C TYR A 551 -27.04 -5.93 -16.79
N GLN A 552 -26.95 -7.18 -17.24
CA GLN A 552 -25.95 -8.14 -16.75
C GLN A 552 -24.51 -7.70 -17.06
N ALA A 553 -24.24 -7.16 -18.25
CA ALA A 553 -22.92 -6.66 -18.63
C ALA A 553 -22.52 -5.43 -17.83
N TRP A 554 -23.43 -4.49 -17.58
CA TRP A 554 -23.17 -3.29 -16.79
C TRP A 554 -22.80 -3.63 -15.34
N ASP A 555 -23.54 -4.53 -14.70
CA ASP A 555 -23.22 -5.00 -13.35
C ASP A 555 -21.86 -5.74 -13.31
N HIS A 556 -21.60 -6.60 -14.30
CA HIS A 556 -20.31 -7.27 -14.43
C HIS A 556 -19.14 -6.30 -14.66
N ILE A 557 -19.30 -5.30 -15.51
CA ILE A 557 -18.25 -4.31 -15.84
C ILE A 557 -17.97 -3.42 -14.63
N ARG A 558 -19.00 -2.82 -14.04
CA ARG A 558 -18.88 -1.86 -12.93
C ARG A 558 -18.25 -2.49 -11.68
N VAL A 559 -18.66 -3.70 -11.33
CA VAL A 559 -18.28 -4.31 -10.04
C VAL A 559 -17.11 -5.30 -10.18
N LYS A 560 -16.98 -6.04 -11.29
CA LYS A 560 -15.95 -7.10 -11.39
C LYS A 560 -14.74 -6.70 -12.21
N TRP A 561 -14.92 -6.04 -13.35
CA TRP A 561 -13.82 -5.79 -14.29
C TRP A 561 -12.95 -4.60 -13.92
N VAL A 562 -13.56 -3.44 -13.68
CA VAL A 562 -12.81 -2.25 -13.23
C VAL A 562 -12.05 -2.60 -11.96
N ILE A 563 -12.72 -3.31 -11.07
CA ILE A 563 -12.14 -3.72 -9.80
C ILE A 563 -10.97 -4.72 -9.97
N ALA A 564 -11.12 -5.74 -10.81
CA ALA A 564 -10.03 -6.67 -11.05
C ALA A 564 -8.85 -6.02 -11.79
N LEU A 565 -9.12 -5.06 -12.69
CA LEU A 565 -8.11 -4.39 -13.49
C LEU A 565 -7.13 -3.63 -12.62
N ILE A 566 -7.60 -2.65 -11.85
CA ILE A 566 -6.67 -1.87 -11.03
C ILE A 566 -6.09 -2.74 -9.88
N GLU A 567 -6.77 -3.82 -9.42
CA GLU A 567 -6.17 -4.81 -8.49
C GLU A 567 -4.92 -5.44 -9.05
N THR A 568 -5.05 -5.90 -10.28
CA THR A 568 -3.97 -6.52 -11.04
C THR A 568 -2.86 -5.49 -11.30
N THR A 569 -3.21 -4.25 -11.61
CA THR A 569 -2.26 -3.15 -11.84
C THR A 569 -1.40 -2.88 -10.61
N VAL A 570 -1.97 -2.62 -9.43
CA VAL A 570 -1.15 -2.29 -8.24
C VAL A 570 -0.30 -3.48 -7.81
N ASN A 571 -0.87 -4.69 -7.84
CA ASN A 571 -0.11 -5.89 -7.53
C ASN A 571 1.02 -6.14 -8.54
N PHE A 572 0.81 -5.78 -9.81
CA PHE A 572 1.84 -5.82 -10.84
C PHE A 572 2.97 -4.84 -10.50
N PHE A 573 2.69 -3.56 -10.27
CA PHE A 573 3.72 -2.57 -9.92
C PHE A 573 4.45 -2.89 -8.62
N LYS A 574 3.73 -3.34 -7.59
CA LYS A 574 4.34 -3.79 -6.33
C LYS A 574 5.35 -4.92 -6.58
N ARG A 575 4.98 -5.94 -7.36
CA ARG A 575 5.89 -7.04 -7.71
C ARG A 575 7.07 -6.58 -8.58
N VAL A 576 6.85 -5.64 -9.49
CA VAL A 576 7.90 -5.08 -10.34
C VAL A 576 8.91 -4.31 -9.49
N MET A 577 8.46 -3.42 -8.59
CA MET A 577 9.34 -2.66 -7.70
C MET A 577 10.06 -3.55 -6.70
N GLU A 578 9.36 -4.49 -6.06
CA GLU A 578 9.99 -5.50 -5.19
C GLU A 578 10.98 -6.39 -5.98
N GLY A 579 10.70 -6.67 -7.25
CA GLY A 579 11.60 -7.39 -8.15
C GLY A 579 12.86 -6.58 -8.48
N PHE A 580 12.69 -5.29 -8.79
CA PHE A 580 13.77 -4.35 -9.05
C PHE A 580 14.69 -4.20 -7.83
N GLU A 581 14.14 -3.94 -6.65
CA GLU A 581 14.91 -3.83 -5.40
C GLU A 581 15.65 -5.13 -5.07
N ARG A 582 14.99 -6.30 -5.23
CA ARG A 582 15.63 -7.60 -5.04
C ARG A 582 16.71 -7.87 -6.06
N GLY A 583 16.54 -7.47 -7.31
CA GLY A 583 17.53 -7.60 -8.37
C GLY A 583 18.78 -6.78 -8.06
N MET A 584 18.58 -5.51 -7.71
CA MET A 584 19.64 -4.62 -7.23
C MET A 584 20.38 -5.20 -6.04
N TYR A 585 19.64 -5.66 -5.02
CA TYR A 585 20.21 -6.31 -3.83
C TYR A 585 20.99 -7.58 -4.19
N ALA A 586 20.51 -8.39 -5.14
CA ALA A 586 21.18 -9.61 -5.54
C ALA A 586 22.54 -9.32 -6.22
N ILE A 587 22.65 -8.22 -6.96
CA ILE A 587 23.93 -7.79 -7.54
C ILE A 587 24.86 -7.29 -6.44
N ASP A 588 24.37 -6.48 -5.50
CA ASP A 588 25.14 -6.07 -4.32
C ASP A 588 25.66 -7.30 -3.54
N GLU A 589 24.82 -8.33 -3.40
CA GLU A 589 25.14 -9.58 -2.73
C GLU A 589 26.19 -10.41 -3.49
N LEU A 590 26.16 -10.39 -4.83
CA LEU A 590 27.13 -11.08 -5.69
C LEU A 590 28.53 -10.46 -5.59
N LEU A 591 28.58 -9.13 -5.46
CA LEU A 591 29.82 -8.35 -5.38
C LEU A 591 30.46 -8.41 -3.98
N ARG A 592 29.76 -8.90 -2.96
CA ARG A 592 30.37 -9.14 -1.63
C ARG A 592 31.45 -10.20 -1.69
N PHE A 593 32.52 -9.98 -0.92
CA PHE A 593 33.63 -10.91 -0.79
C PHE A 593 33.33 -11.99 0.26
N ARG A 594 33.80 -13.21 0.00
CA ARG A 594 33.72 -14.34 0.95
C ARG A 594 35.12 -14.84 1.28
N SER A 595 35.38 -15.22 2.52
CA SER A 595 36.65 -15.85 2.90
C SER A 595 36.91 -17.11 2.05
N GLY A 596 38.19 -17.33 1.69
CA GLY A 596 38.62 -18.40 0.78
C GLY A 596 38.49 -18.11 -0.72
N GLN A 597 38.12 -16.89 -1.14
CA GLN A 597 38.18 -16.47 -2.55
C GLN A 597 39.58 -15.98 -2.93
N ASN A 598 40.01 -16.25 -4.18
CA ASN A 598 41.29 -15.79 -4.73
C ASN A 598 41.37 -14.25 -4.76
N ILE A 599 42.57 -13.70 -4.55
CA ILE A 599 42.85 -12.26 -4.58
C ILE A 599 42.46 -11.61 -5.92
N PHE A 600 42.57 -12.32 -7.04
CA PHE A 600 42.10 -11.83 -8.33
C PHE A 600 40.59 -11.55 -8.32
N ILE A 601 39.81 -12.44 -7.70
CA ILE A 601 38.36 -12.27 -7.56
C ILE A 601 38.05 -11.09 -6.64
N LEU A 602 38.88 -10.87 -5.61
CA LEU A 602 38.77 -9.72 -4.72
C LEU A 602 38.90 -8.41 -5.50
N VAL A 603 39.98 -8.25 -6.27
CA VAL A 603 40.25 -7.02 -7.07
C VAL A 603 39.15 -6.81 -8.10
N LEU A 604 38.75 -7.87 -8.81
CA LEU A 604 37.67 -7.80 -9.81
C LEU A 604 36.35 -7.35 -9.18
N LYS A 605 35.97 -7.93 -8.03
CA LYS A 605 34.74 -7.53 -7.31
C LYS A 605 34.82 -6.12 -6.76
N ALA A 606 35.99 -5.67 -6.31
CA ALA A 606 36.19 -4.32 -5.83
C ALA A 606 35.98 -3.29 -6.95
N GLY A 607 36.59 -3.52 -8.12
CA GLY A 607 36.42 -2.67 -9.31
C GLY A 607 34.97 -2.66 -9.83
N LEU A 608 34.37 -3.84 -9.98
CA LEU A 608 32.95 -3.96 -10.36
C LEU A 608 32.02 -3.32 -9.32
N GLY A 609 32.34 -3.43 -8.03
CA GLY A 609 31.62 -2.79 -6.92
C GLY A 609 31.64 -1.27 -7.01
N ALA A 610 32.79 -0.68 -7.32
CA ALA A 610 32.91 0.77 -7.50
C ALA A 610 32.03 1.27 -8.66
N VAL A 611 32.09 0.62 -9.83
CA VAL A 611 31.24 0.95 -10.99
C VAL A 611 29.77 0.74 -10.66
N TRP A 612 29.44 -0.41 -10.05
CA TRP A 612 28.08 -0.75 -9.67
C TRP A 612 27.48 0.23 -8.67
N SER A 613 28.26 0.80 -7.75
CA SER A 613 27.75 1.80 -6.79
C SER A 613 27.15 3.03 -7.48
N VAL A 614 27.78 3.52 -8.56
CA VAL A 614 27.29 4.64 -9.36
C VAL A 614 26.07 4.21 -10.17
N VAL A 615 26.16 3.06 -10.84
CA VAL A 615 25.05 2.51 -11.65
C VAL A 615 23.81 2.28 -10.80
N ALA A 616 23.96 1.73 -9.60
CA ALA A 616 22.86 1.46 -8.68
C ALA A 616 22.13 2.74 -8.29
N VAL A 617 22.84 3.78 -7.84
CA VAL A 617 22.21 5.05 -7.46
C VAL A 617 21.49 5.67 -8.66
N THR A 618 22.11 5.69 -9.84
CA THR A 618 21.49 6.20 -11.07
C THR A 618 20.23 5.41 -11.43
N LEU A 619 20.28 4.08 -11.41
CA LEU A 619 19.12 3.24 -11.69
C LEU A 619 17.99 3.47 -10.69
N ARG A 620 18.28 3.65 -9.39
CA ARG A 620 17.22 3.94 -8.40
C ARG A 620 16.56 5.27 -8.65
N ILE A 621 17.32 6.31 -9.00
CA ILE A 621 16.76 7.61 -9.35
C ILE A 621 15.88 7.48 -10.59
N LEU A 622 16.40 6.91 -11.68
CA LEU A 622 15.67 6.75 -12.92
C LEU A 622 14.38 5.94 -12.74
N VAL A 623 14.44 4.84 -11.98
CA VAL A 623 13.26 3.98 -11.77
C VAL A 623 12.28 4.60 -10.78
N THR A 624 12.72 5.10 -9.64
CA THR A 624 11.84 5.50 -8.53
C THR A 624 11.27 6.92 -8.72
N VAL A 625 12.08 7.84 -9.24
CA VAL A 625 11.69 9.26 -9.39
C VAL A 625 11.04 9.50 -10.74
N PHE A 626 11.62 8.98 -11.83
CA PHE A 626 11.16 9.28 -13.18
C PHE A 626 10.17 8.25 -13.71
N PHE A 627 10.51 6.97 -13.67
CA PHE A 627 9.73 5.93 -14.35
C PHE A 627 8.50 5.46 -13.58
N GLU A 628 8.65 5.07 -12.30
CA GLU A 628 7.58 4.47 -11.51
C GLU A 628 6.34 5.38 -11.45
N PRO A 629 6.44 6.68 -11.14
CA PRO A 629 5.26 7.53 -11.04
C PRO A 629 4.55 7.74 -12.39
N GLN A 630 5.26 7.64 -13.51
CA GLN A 630 4.69 7.81 -14.84
C GLN A 630 3.92 6.59 -15.31
N VAL A 631 4.47 5.40 -15.08
CA VAL A 631 3.90 4.17 -15.63
C VAL A 631 2.86 3.58 -14.67
N ASN A 632 3.03 3.78 -13.36
CA ASN A 632 2.07 3.31 -12.34
C ASN A 632 0.80 4.17 -12.38
N PRO A 633 -0.37 3.66 -12.83
CA PRO A 633 -1.58 4.45 -12.99
C PRO A 633 -2.07 5.10 -11.69
N ILE A 634 -1.79 4.49 -10.53
CA ILE A 634 -2.15 5.05 -9.22
C ILE A 634 -1.32 6.30 -8.90
N LYS A 635 -0.04 6.29 -9.25
CA LYS A 635 0.86 7.42 -9.03
C LYS A 635 0.73 8.44 -10.15
N HIS A 636 0.37 7.98 -11.35
CA HIS A 636 0.21 8.78 -12.53
C HIS A 636 -1.02 9.70 -12.42
N PHE A 637 -2.18 9.14 -12.08
CA PHE A 637 -3.40 9.90 -11.90
C PHE A 637 -3.58 10.31 -10.42
N PRO A 638 -3.90 11.58 -10.10
CA PRO A 638 -4.19 12.68 -11.02
C PRO A 638 -2.98 13.56 -11.37
N ILE A 639 -1.91 13.51 -10.57
CA ILE A 639 -0.91 14.59 -10.50
C ILE A 639 0.02 14.59 -11.71
N VAL A 640 0.58 13.44 -12.06
CA VAL A 640 1.51 13.33 -13.20
C VAL A 640 0.79 13.64 -14.51
N THR A 641 -0.49 13.26 -14.64
CA THR A 641 -1.32 13.62 -15.80
C THR A 641 -1.51 15.13 -15.92
N VAL A 642 -1.80 15.80 -14.80
CA VAL A 642 -1.94 17.26 -14.77
C VAL A 642 -0.60 17.91 -15.14
N SER A 643 0.52 17.45 -14.55
CA SER A 643 1.86 17.94 -14.89
C SER A 643 2.21 17.72 -16.37
N HIS A 644 1.85 16.60 -16.98
CA HIS A 644 2.05 16.38 -18.42
C HIS A 644 1.31 17.43 -19.26
N LYS A 645 0.06 17.75 -18.90
CA LYS A 645 -0.72 18.76 -19.63
C LYS A 645 -0.05 20.15 -19.57
N PHE A 646 0.59 20.48 -18.45
CA PHE A 646 1.36 21.72 -18.29
C PHE A 646 2.71 21.69 -19.01
N MET A 647 3.39 20.54 -19.04
CA MET A 647 4.74 20.42 -19.61
C MET A 647 4.74 20.30 -21.14
N LEU A 648 3.74 19.62 -21.74
CA LEU A 648 3.68 19.36 -23.18
C LEU A 648 3.81 20.62 -24.06
N PRO A 649 3.15 21.75 -23.75
CA PRO A 649 3.29 22.99 -24.51
C PRO A 649 4.69 23.62 -24.45
N LEU A 650 5.54 23.24 -23.48
CA LEU A 650 6.91 23.76 -23.32
C LEU A 650 7.91 23.10 -24.26
N THR A 651 7.54 22.01 -24.94
CA THR A 651 8.40 21.28 -25.89
C THR A 651 9.07 22.19 -26.93
N PRO A 652 8.35 23.06 -27.69
CA PRO A 652 8.99 23.96 -28.65
C PRO A 652 9.92 24.99 -27.99
N THR A 653 9.59 25.45 -26.78
CA THR A 653 10.43 26.41 -26.03
C THR A 653 11.74 25.75 -25.61
N ILE A 654 11.68 24.51 -25.10
CA ILE A 654 12.86 23.73 -24.70
C ILE A 654 13.70 23.38 -25.94
N GLN A 655 13.07 22.97 -27.05
CA GLN A 655 13.75 22.70 -28.31
C GLN A 655 14.51 23.94 -28.80
N ALA A 656 13.85 25.11 -28.82
CA ALA A 656 14.50 26.36 -29.20
C ALA A 656 15.65 26.75 -28.27
N ALA A 657 15.52 26.48 -26.97
CA ALA A 657 16.61 26.69 -26.01
C ALA A 657 17.79 25.74 -26.23
N LEU A 658 17.53 24.46 -26.54
CA LEU A 658 18.57 23.47 -26.86
C LEU A 658 19.35 23.85 -28.12
N LEU A 659 18.66 24.31 -29.17
CA LEU A 659 19.30 24.81 -30.38
C LEU A 659 20.15 26.06 -30.13
N LYS A 660 19.74 26.93 -29.19
CA LYS A 660 20.54 28.08 -28.77
C LYS A 660 21.79 27.68 -27.97
N LEU A 661 21.66 26.67 -27.10
CA LEU A 661 22.76 26.20 -26.24
C LEU A 661 23.79 25.40 -27.03
N ASN A 662 23.35 24.60 -28.00
CA ASN A 662 24.24 23.87 -28.88
C ASN A 662 23.73 23.96 -30.33
N PRO A 663 24.23 24.95 -31.09
CA PRO A 663 23.84 25.17 -32.49
C PRO A 663 24.17 23.99 -33.42
N SER A 664 25.03 23.05 -32.99
CA SER A 664 25.38 21.85 -33.77
C SER A 664 24.31 20.75 -33.72
N LEU A 665 23.31 20.83 -32.82
CA LEU A 665 22.20 19.89 -32.80
C LEU A 665 21.22 20.15 -33.95
N GLY A 666 20.80 19.07 -34.63
CA GLY A 666 19.70 19.16 -35.60
C GLY A 666 18.36 19.49 -34.92
N SER A 667 17.47 20.20 -35.62
CA SER A 667 16.13 20.54 -35.09
C SER A 667 15.35 19.30 -34.63
N ILE A 668 15.47 18.19 -35.36
CA ILE A 668 14.83 16.91 -35.02
C ILE A 668 15.42 16.34 -33.72
N GLU A 669 16.75 16.32 -33.58
CA GLU A 669 17.43 15.82 -32.38
C GLU A 669 17.07 16.66 -31.16
N ALA A 670 17.09 18.00 -31.30
CA ALA A 670 16.67 18.92 -30.26
C ALA A 670 15.19 18.72 -29.89
N GLY A 671 14.33 18.43 -30.87
CA GLY A 671 12.92 18.11 -30.66
C GLY A 671 12.71 16.80 -29.90
N VAL A 672 13.48 15.76 -30.25
CA VAL A 672 13.47 14.45 -29.56
C VAL A 672 13.94 14.59 -28.12
N ILE A 673 15.03 15.34 -27.88
CA ILE A 673 15.55 15.60 -26.52
C ILE A 673 14.56 16.44 -25.72
N ALA A 674 14.01 17.51 -26.30
CA ALA A 674 12.98 18.32 -25.66
C ALA A 674 11.76 17.48 -25.27
N GLY A 675 11.29 16.62 -26.18
CA GLY A 675 10.24 15.65 -25.91
C GLY A 675 10.60 14.72 -24.75
N ALA A 676 11.80 14.11 -24.78
CA ALA A 676 12.27 13.23 -23.73
C ALA A 676 12.30 13.91 -22.34
N ILE A 677 12.76 15.17 -22.27
CA ILE A 677 12.75 15.98 -21.05
C ILE A 677 11.30 16.21 -20.58
N VAL A 678 10.43 16.66 -21.48
CA VAL A 678 9.02 16.98 -21.19
C VAL A 678 8.23 15.76 -20.73
N PHE A 679 8.47 14.59 -21.31
CA PHE A 679 7.81 13.35 -20.90
C PHE A 679 8.43 12.73 -19.65
N SER A 680 9.72 12.98 -19.34
CA SER A 680 10.40 12.42 -18.15
C SER A 680 10.14 13.24 -16.88
N THR A 681 10.10 14.57 -16.99
CA THR A 681 10.00 15.50 -15.83
C THR A 681 8.73 15.33 -14.98
N PRO A 682 7.52 15.07 -15.54
CA PRO A 682 6.29 14.90 -14.77
C PRO A 682 6.36 13.84 -13.67
N GLY A 683 7.22 12.82 -13.84
CA GLY A 683 7.43 11.78 -12.83
C GLY A 683 7.88 12.34 -11.48
N ILE A 684 8.73 13.37 -11.50
CA ILE A 684 9.25 14.04 -10.29
C ILE A 684 8.10 14.57 -9.43
N PHE A 685 7.09 15.21 -10.02
CA PHE A 685 5.96 15.75 -9.25
C PHE A 685 5.13 14.64 -8.59
N GLY A 686 4.92 13.54 -9.31
CA GLY A 686 4.29 12.34 -8.75
C GLY A 686 5.08 11.83 -7.55
N PHE A 687 6.38 11.59 -7.73
CA PHE A 687 7.29 11.18 -6.65
C PHE A 687 7.23 12.12 -5.44
N LEU A 688 7.40 13.43 -5.66
CA LEU A 688 7.41 14.43 -4.59
C LEU A 688 6.13 14.44 -3.77
N VAL A 689 4.95 14.37 -4.40
CA VAL A 689 3.68 14.41 -3.64
C VAL A 689 3.51 13.17 -2.76
N TRP A 690 3.87 12.00 -3.26
CA TRP A 690 3.80 10.77 -2.47
C TRP A 690 4.81 10.78 -1.32
N GLU A 691 6.04 11.22 -1.58
CA GLU A 691 7.10 11.30 -0.56
C GLU A 691 6.79 12.37 0.50
N PHE A 692 6.31 13.55 0.10
CA PHE A 692 5.91 14.60 1.03
C PHE A 692 4.70 14.22 1.87
N LYS A 693 3.74 13.48 1.29
CA LYS A 693 2.59 12.95 2.05
C LYS A 693 3.05 12.01 3.17
N GLU A 694 4.06 11.17 2.92
CA GLU A 694 4.59 10.28 3.96
C GLU A 694 5.50 11.03 4.94
N ASN A 695 6.33 11.98 4.48
CA ASN A 695 7.16 12.82 5.36
C ASN A 695 6.31 13.71 6.28
N TRP A 696 5.15 14.18 5.82
CA TRP A 696 4.20 14.97 6.64
C TRP A 696 3.80 14.22 7.91
N LYS A 697 3.49 12.92 7.77
CA LYS A 697 2.98 12.06 8.86
C LYS A 697 4.05 11.66 9.89
N LEU A 698 5.31 12.05 9.70
CA LEU A 698 6.40 11.70 10.62
C LEU A 698 6.32 12.46 11.95
N TYR A 699 5.79 13.68 11.93
CA TYR A 699 5.87 14.61 13.05
C TYR A 699 4.64 14.55 13.98
N SER A 700 4.88 14.78 15.27
CA SER A 700 3.86 14.65 16.32
C SER A 700 2.65 15.57 16.11
N ALA A 701 2.87 16.84 15.77
CA ALA A 701 1.78 17.77 15.48
C ALA A 701 1.04 17.51 14.16
N ASN A 702 1.56 16.63 13.29
CA ASN A 702 0.87 16.15 12.08
C ASN A 702 0.17 14.80 12.30
N ARG A 703 0.23 14.24 13.52
CA ARG A 703 -0.47 13.02 13.89
C ARG A 703 -1.96 13.21 13.64
N ASN A 704 -2.59 12.14 13.18
CA ASN A 704 -4.02 12.14 13.02
C ASN A 704 -4.69 12.22 14.41
N SER A 705 -5.60 13.18 14.59
CA SER A 705 -6.21 13.48 15.90
C SER A 705 -7.16 12.42 16.42
N ARG A 706 -7.51 11.42 15.61
CA ARG A 706 -8.44 10.32 15.95
C ARG A 706 -7.83 8.98 15.60
N LEU A 707 -8.11 7.95 16.39
CA LEU A 707 -7.78 6.57 16.03
C LEU A 707 -8.44 6.20 14.68
N LYS A 708 -7.67 5.58 13.79
CA LYS A 708 -8.13 5.14 12.46
C LYS A 708 -7.84 3.66 12.26
N PRO A 709 -8.61 2.98 11.38
CA PRO A 709 -8.36 1.59 11.06
C PRO A 709 -6.93 1.37 10.56
N VAL A 710 -6.28 0.33 11.09
CA VAL A 710 -4.94 -0.11 10.73
C VAL A 710 -5.05 -1.15 9.61
N LEU A 711 -3.98 -1.26 8.82
CA LEU A 711 -3.88 -2.26 7.77
C LEU A 711 -3.36 -3.59 8.34
N VAL A 712 -4.08 -4.66 8.05
CA VAL A 712 -3.78 -6.04 8.43
C VAL A 712 -3.08 -6.76 7.29
N GLY A 713 -1.99 -7.43 7.63
CA GLY A 713 -1.28 -8.39 6.79
C GLY A 713 -0.43 -7.85 5.65
N SER A 714 0.22 -8.77 4.94
CA SER A 714 1.20 -8.48 3.87
C SER A 714 0.65 -7.70 2.67
N HIS A 715 -0.67 -7.67 2.52
CA HIS A 715 -1.40 -7.01 1.42
C HIS A 715 -1.90 -5.61 1.79
N GLY A 716 -1.84 -5.23 3.07
CA GLY A 716 -2.21 -3.89 3.53
C GLY A 716 -3.72 -3.63 3.44
N GLU A 717 -4.54 -4.58 3.91
CA GLU A 717 -6.01 -4.51 3.89
C GLU A 717 -6.56 -4.24 5.29
N SER A 718 -7.60 -3.43 5.47
CA SER A 718 -8.32 -3.38 6.76
C SER A 718 -9.11 -4.67 7.01
N VAL A 719 -9.54 -4.93 8.25
CA VAL A 719 -10.32 -6.14 8.62
C VAL A 719 -11.57 -6.31 7.74
N ILE A 720 -12.35 -5.24 7.53
CA ILE A 720 -13.51 -5.30 6.63
C ILE A 720 -13.12 -5.60 5.18
N ARG A 721 -11.98 -5.05 4.70
CA ARG A 721 -11.48 -5.33 3.36
C ARG A 721 -11.02 -6.77 3.20
N LEU A 722 -10.54 -7.45 4.24
CA LEU A 722 -10.23 -8.89 4.16
C LEU A 722 -11.48 -9.73 3.87
N MET A 723 -12.64 -9.33 4.42
CA MET A 723 -13.91 -10.06 4.34
C MET A 723 -14.81 -9.60 3.18
N LYS A 724 -14.66 -8.37 2.69
CA LYS A 724 -15.50 -7.83 1.61
C LYS A 724 -14.84 -7.98 0.25
N PRO A 725 -15.49 -8.64 -0.73
CA PRO A 725 -15.00 -8.62 -2.11
C PRO A 725 -14.99 -7.20 -2.65
N GLY A 726 -13.83 -6.71 -3.11
CA GLY A 726 -13.74 -5.37 -3.65
C GLY A 726 -12.38 -5.06 -4.26
N PHE A 727 -12.17 -3.76 -4.50
CA PHE A 727 -10.97 -3.24 -5.14
C PHE A 727 -9.78 -3.34 -4.21
N HIS A 728 -8.82 -4.23 -4.54
CA HIS A 728 -7.76 -4.67 -3.62
C HIS A 728 -8.27 -5.24 -2.29
N SER A 729 -9.47 -5.83 -2.29
CA SER A 729 -10.11 -6.35 -1.08
C SER A 729 -10.74 -7.74 -1.31
N GLY A 730 -10.89 -8.50 -0.24
CA GLY A 730 -11.61 -9.76 -0.18
C GLY A 730 -10.69 -10.96 -0.26
N THR A 731 -9.49 -10.88 0.31
CA THR A 731 -8.54 -11.99 0.36
C THR A 731 -9.19 -13.28 0.86
N ILE A 732 -9.97 -13.22 1.95
CA ILE A 732 -10.64 -14.40 2.53
C ILE A 732 -11.71 -14.97 1.55
N PRO A 733 -12.72 -14.21 1.08
CA PRO A 733 -13.67 -14.68 0.07
C PRO A 733 -13.02 -15.24 -1.20
N LYS A 734 -11.95 -14.59 -1.70
CA LYS A 734 -11.24 -15.01 -2.91
C LYS A 734 -10.55 -16.36 -2.70
N ILE A 735 -9.91 -16.58 -1.56
CA ILE A 735 -9.30 -17.87 -1.21
C ILE A 735 -10.38 -18.95 -1.14
N PHE A 736 -11.47 -18.74 -0.40
CA PHE A 736 -12.58 -19.71 -0.32
C PHE A 736 -13.25 -19.99 -1.66
N LYS A 737 -13.40 -18.98 -2.53
CA LYS A 737 -13.89 -19.16 -3.90
C LYS A 737 -12.96 -20.04 -4.73
N LYS A 738 -11.64 -19.88 -4.58
CA LYS A 738 -10.64 -20.69 -5.28
C LYS A 738 -10.60 -22.11 -4.74
N LEU A 739 -10.65 -22.31 -3.43
CA LEU A 739 -10.72 -23.63 -2.80
C LEU A 739 -11.95 -24.41 -3.31
N ARG A 740 -13.14 -23.81 -3.27
CA ARG A 740 -14.37 -24.42 -3.83
C ARG A 740 -14.25 -24.79 -5.31
N ARG A 741 -13.56 -23.97 -6.12
CA ARG A 741 -13.31 -24.27 -7.55
C ARG A 741 -12.30 -25.40 -7.74
N ILE A 742 -11.28 -25.49 -6.87
CA ILE A 742 -10.26 -26.55 -6.90
C ILE A 742 -10.88 -27.88 -6.51
N ASP A 743 -11.75 -27.93 -5.52
CA ASP A 743 -12.42 -29.16 -5.09
C ASP A 743 -13.27 -29.80 -6.20
N ARG A 744 -13.79 -28.97 -7.13
CA ARG A 744 -14.50 -29.41 -8.34
C ARG A 744 -13.59 -29.92 -9.47
N THR A 745 -12.26 -29.92 -9.29
CA THR A 745 -11.31 -30.35 -10.32
C THR A 745 -11.21 -31.88 -10.38
N LYS A 746 -11.43 -32.47 -11.56
CA LYS A 746 -11.45 -33.93 -11.78
C LYS A 746 -10.10 -34.65 -11.59
N ARG A 747 -8.96 -33.94 -11.66
CA ARG A 747 -7.61 -34.54 -11.58
C ARG A 747 -7.08 -34.55 -10.13
N PRO A 748 -6.92 -35.71 -9.47
CA PRO A 748 -6.61 -35.79 -8.03
C PRO A 748 -5.27 -35.16 -7.64
N THR A 749 -4.21 -35.43 -8.41
CA THR A 749 -2.85 -34.91 -8.16
C THR A 749 -2.78 -33.39 -8.29
N ARG A 750 -3.40 -32.84 -9.33
CA ARG A 750 -3.52 -31.39 -9.55
C ARG A 750 -4.37 -30.73 -8.46
N ARG A 751 -5.46 -31.38 -8.04
CA ARG A 751 -6.33 -30.92 -6.94
C ARG A 751 -5.55 -30.83 -5.63
N LYS A 752 -4.85 -31.88 -5.20
CA LYS A 752 -4.06 -31.89 -3.96
C LYS A 752 -3.00 -30.78 -3.95
N ARG A 753 -2.25 -30.62 -5.05
CA ARG A 753 -1.23 -29.56 -5.17
C ARG A 753 -1.81 -28.15 -5.13
N LEU A 754 -2.91 -27.91 -5.84
CA LEU A 754 -3.56 -26.59 -5.86
C LEU A 754 -4.21 -26.26 -4.52
N ARG A 755 -4.82 -27.25 -3.86
CA ARG A 755 -5.47 -27.08 -2.56
C ARG A 755 -4.45 -26.70 -1.48
N ALA A 756 -3.36 -27.46 -1.35
CA ALA A 756 -2.28 -27.15 -0.41
C ALA A 756 -1.75 -25.72 -0.57
N ARG A 757 -1.57 -25.24 -1.81
CA ARG A 757 -1.13 -23.87 -2.09
C ARG A 757 -2.10 -22.80 -1.57
N TYR A 758 -3.40 -23.04 -1.62
CA TYR A 758 -4.41 -22.08 -1.16
C TYR A 758 -4.71 -22.21 0.33
N GLU A 759 -4.53 -23.40 0.91
CA GLU A 759 -4.53 -23.61 2.37
C GLU A 759 -3.33 -22.90 3.02
N GLU A 760 -2.13 -22.99 2.44
CA GLU A 760 -0.94 -22.23 2.88
C GLU A 760 -1.20 -20.71 2.83
N LYS A 761 -1.84 -20.21 1.77
CA LYS A 761 -2.23 -18.80 1.70
C LYS A 761 -3.25 -18.41 2.78
N LEU A 762 -4.22 -19.27 3.06
CA LEU A 762 -5.19 -19.03 4.13
C LEU A 762 -4.49 -19.00 5.48
N HIS A 763 -3.58 -19.94 5.72
CA HIS A 763 -2.76 -20.00 6.93
C HIS A 763 -1.93 -18.73 7.14
N HIS A 764 -1.30 -18.20 6.10
CA HIS A 764 -0.62 -16.90 6.19
C HIS A 764 -1.58 -15.74 6.52
N THR A 765 -2.80 -15.72 5.95
CA THR A 765 -3.81 -14.71 6.32
C THR A 765 -4.24 -14.87 7.79
N LEU A 766 -4.34 -16.09 8.30
CA LEU A 766 -4.64 -16.35 9.72
C LEU A 766 -3.52 -15.85 10.64
N ILE A 767 -2.25 -16.07 10.27
CA ILE A 767 -1.10 -15.53 11.00
C ILE A 767 -1.13 -14.01 11.00
N ASP A 768 -1.44 -13.37 9.87
CA ASP A 768 -1.54 -11.91 9.76
C ASP A 768 -2.63 -11.34 10.70
N ILE A 769 -3.79 -12.00 10.81
CA ILE A 769 -4.86 -11.63 11.74
C ILE A 769 -4.44 -11.87 13.19
N ARG A 770 -3.81 -13.01 13.48
CA ARG A 770 -3.28 -13.32 14.81
C ARG A 770 -2.30 -12.26 15.29
N ARG A 771 -1.32 -11.91 14.45
CA ARG A 771 -0.33 -10.84 14.73
C ARG A 771 -0.99 -9.49 14.92
N PHE A 772 -2.07 -9.18 14.20
CA PHE A 772 -2.85 -7.97 14.42
C PHE A 772 -3.49 -7.94 15.81
N VAL A 773 -4.12 -9.03 16.26
CA VAL A 773 -4.70 -9.12 17.61
C VAL A 773 -3.61 -9.01 18.67
N GLU A 774 -2.52 -9.76 18.52
CA GLU A 774 -1.40 -9.74 19.45
C GLU A 774 -0.81 -8.33 19.57
N ARG A 775 -0.50 -7.66 18.44
CA ARG A 775 0.16 -6.35 18.42
C ARG A 775 -0.77 -5.19 18.82
N GLU A 776 -2.07 -5.25 18.52
CA GLU A 776 -2.99 -4.13 18.73
C GLU A 776 -3.80 -4.23 20.02
N LEU A 777 -4.02 -5.44 20.54
CA LEU A 777 -4.81 -5.68 21.76
C LEU A 777 -3.96 -6.28 22.89
N LEU A 778 -3.29 -7.41 22.66
CA LEU A 778 -2.66 -8.15 23.75
C LEU A 778 -1.43 -7.44 24.31
N VAL A 779 -0.57 -6.89 23.44
CA VAL A 779 0.59 -6.09 23.87
C VAL A 779 0.17 -4.88 24.71
N LEU A 780 -1.03 -4.32 24.47
CA LEU A 780 -1.56 -3.20 25.25
C LEU A 780 -1.96 -3.64 26.66
N LEU A 781 -2.57 -4.83 26.77
CA LEU A 781 -2.98 -5.43 28.05
C LEU A 781 -1.78 -5.95 28.85
N ASP A 782 -0.79 -6.54 28.19
CA ASP A 782 0.45 -7.04 28.82
C ASP A 782 1.26 -5.90 29.45
N GLU A 783 1.22 -4.70 28.86
CA GLU A 783 1.92 -3.50 29.36
C GLU A 783 1.11 -2.73 30.43
N SER A 784 -0.14 -3.12 30.70
CA SER A 784 -1.00 -2.45 31.68
C SER A 784 -0.71 -2.89 33.10
N HIS A 785 -0.57 -1.93 34.00
CA HIS A 785 -0.30 -2.16 35.42
C HIS A 785 -1.51 -2.77 36.15
N GLN A 786 -2.72 -2.29 35.83
CA GLN A 786 -3.98 -2.71 36.43
C GLN A 786 -4.45 -4.07 35.92
N PHE A 787 -4.17 -4.40 34.65
CA PHE A 787 -4.54 -5.69 34.09
C PHE A 787 -3.56 -6.79 34.52
N GLY A 788 -2.27 -6.46 34.64
CA GLY A 788 -1.20 -7.34 35.15
C GLY A 788 -0.85 -8.51 34.23
N GLU A 789 0.16 -9.29 34.61
CA GLU A 789 0.66 -10.44 33.84
C GLU A 789 -0.29 -11.65 33.94
N LYS A 790 -1.36 -11.64 33.15
CA LYS A 790 -2.34 -12.74 33.04
C LYS A 790 -2.09 -13.66 31.83
N ASN A 791 -1.01 -13.43 31.08
CA ASN A 791 -0.58 -14.22 29.92
C ASN A 791 -1.73 -14.52 28.94
N ILE A 792 -2.40 -13.48 28.42
CA ILE A 792 -3.44 -13.69 27.42
C ILE A 792 -2.81 -14.10 26.10
N ARG A 793 -3.35 -15.14 25.46
CA ARG A 793 -2.86 -15.64 24.17
C ARG A 793 -4.00 -15.84 23.18
N VAL A 794 -3.70 -15.67 21.91
CA VAL A 794 -4.62 -16.07 20.84
C VAL A 794 -4.56 -17.59 20.68
N GLN A 795 -5.56 -18.30 21.19
CA GLN A 795 -5.65 -19.75 21.10
C GLN A 795 -5.88 -20.19 19.64
N ASN A 796 -6.89 -19.59 18.98
CA ASN A 796 -7.13 -19.82 17.57
C ASN A 796 -7.78 -18.61 16.88
N VAL A 797 -7.58 -18.55 15.57
CA VAL A 797 -8.30 -17.65 14.66
C VAL A 797 -9.01 -18.51 13.64
N GLN A 798 -10.33 -18.44 13.60
CA GLN A 798 -11.16 -19.15 12.62
C GLN A 798 -11.74 -18.15 11.65
N VAL A 799 -11.73 -18.48 10.36
CA VAL A 799 -12.28 -17.61 9.32
C VAL A 799 -13.28 -18.35 8.44
N ALA A 800 -14.36 -17.65 8.11
CA ALA A 800 -15.34 -18.01 7.11
C ALA A 800 -15.34 -16.93 6.01
N SER A 801 -16.20 -17.06 4.99
CA SER A 801 -16.20 -16.10 3.87
C SER A 801 -16.52 -14.67 4.30
N ASN A 802 -17.30 -14.47 5.37
CA ASN A 802 -17.74 -13.17 5.89
C ASN A 802 -17.61 -13.06 7.42
N SER A 803 -16.82 -13.92 8.07
CA SER A 803 -16.64 -13.87 9.52
C SER A 803 -15.23 -14.26 9.94
N ILE A 804 -14.73 -13.59 10.98
CA ILE A 804 -13.48 -13.90 11.67
C ILE A 804 -13.84 -14.09 13.15
N ARG A 805 -13.49 -15.25 13.71
CA ARG A 805 -13.64 -15.56 15.14
C ARG A 805 -12.26 -15.65 15.77
N ILE A 806 -12.11 -14.99 16.92
CA ILE A 806 -10.84 -14.86 17.63
C ILE A 806 -11.08 -15.38 19.05
N ALA A 807 -10.43 -16.48 19.39
CA ALA A 807 -10.48 -17.05 20.74
C ALA A 807 -9.26 -16.60 21.54
N LEU A 808 -9.52 -15.91 22.65
CA LEU A 808 -8.51 -15.44 23.59
C LEU A 808 -8.54 -16.33 24.82
N GLU A 809 -7.43 -17.00 25.09
CA GLU A 809 -7.21 -17.84 26.27
C GLU A 809 -6.39 -17.04 27.29
N CYS A 810 -6.60 -17.32 28.57
CA CYS A 810 -5.93 -16.63 29.66
C CYS A 810 -5.52 -17.67 30.71
N ASP A 811 -4.20 -17.81 30.94
CA ASP A 811 -3.64 -18.82 31.83
C ASP A 811 -4.06 -18.61 33.30
N ALA A 812 -4.47 -17.40 33.66
CA ALA A 812 -4.88 -17.04 35.02
C ALA A 812 -6.29 -17.54 35.42
N PHE A 813 -7.11 -17.97 34.46
CA PHE A 813 -8.51 -18.31 34.71
C PHE A 813 -8.87 -19.70 34.17
N SER A 814 -9.80 -20.36 34.86
CA SER A 814 -10.22 -21.73 34.50
C SER A 814 -11.37 -21.77 33.49
N SER A 815 -12.15 -20.69 33.38
CA SER A 815 -13.16 -20.57 32.33
C SER A 815 -12.54 -20.62 30.94
N GLY A 816 -13.29 -21.22 30.01
CA GLY A 816 -12.89 -21.29 28.61
C GLY A 816 -12.65 -19.91 27.95
N PRO A 817 -12.19 -19.88 26.70
CA PRO A 817 -11.72 -18.66 26.06
C PRO A 817 -12.84 -17.62 25.85
N LEU A 818 -12.47 -16.34 25.91
CA LEU A 818 -13.27 -15.23 25.40
C LEU A 818 -13.25 -15.29 23.88
N VAL A 819 -14.41 -15.40 23.23
CA VAL A 819 -14.52 -15.50 21.77
C VAL A 819 -15.18 -14.25 21.19
N LEU A 820 -14.39 -13.48 20.45
CA LEU A 820 -14.87 -12.32 19.68
C LEU A 820 -15.20 -12.74 18.26
N ALA A 821 -16.35 -12.31 17.74
CA ALA A 821 -16.78 -12.59 16.37
C ALA A 821 -16.95 -11.30 15.57
N PHE A 822 -16.09 -11.11 14.57
CA PHE A 822 -16.21 -10.08 13.55
C PHE A 822 -17.01 -10.66 12.37
N GLN A 823 -18.02 -9.94 11.91
CA GLN A 823 -18.93 -10.37 10.84
C GLN A 823 -19.15 -9.21 9.86
N GLU A 824 -18.99 -9.50 8.57
CA GLU A 824 -19.38 -8.58 7.50
C GLU A 824 -20.85 -8.86 7.14
N GLN A 825 -21.70 -7.84 7.29
CA GLN A 825 -23.14 -7.89 7.00
C GLN A 825 -23.54 -6.68 6.17
N SER A 826 -23.93 -6.88 4.91
CA SER A 826 -24.35 -5.82 3.97
C SER A 826 -23.42 -4.60 3.93
N GLY A 827 -22.10 -4.82 3.99
CA GLY A 827 -21.10 -3.77 3.94
C GLY A 827 -20.74 -3.11 5.27
N TRP A 828 -21.32 -3.55 6.38
CA TRP A 828 -20.99 -3.11 7.74
C TRP A 828 -20.13 -4.17 8.44
N LEU A 829 -19.09 -3.73 9.16
CA LEU A 829 -18.32 -4.59 10.05
C LEU A 829 -18.94 -4.59 11.44
N MET A 830 -19.58 -5.70 11.80
CA MET A 830 -20.14 -5.94 13.12
C MET A 830 -19.18 -6.76 13.97
N VAL A 831 -19.07 -6.44 15.26
CA VAL A 831 -18.39 -7.27 16.24
C VAL A 831 -19.32 -7.58 17.42
N GLY A 832 -19.11 -8.73 18.06
CA GLY A 832 -19.72 -9.04 19.35
C GLY A 832 -19.03 -10.20 20.05
N VAL A 833 -19.37 -10.39 21.33
CA VAL A 833 -18.88 -11.48 22.15
C VAL A 833 -19.75 -12.71 21.91
N LEU A 834 -19.19 -13.73 21.28
CA LEU A 834 -19.87 -15.01 21.02
C LEU A 834 -19.87 -15.89 22.28
N ARG A 835 -18.78 -15.85 23.06
CA ARG A 835 -18.63 -16.56 24.33
C ARG A 835 -17.84 -15.67 25.29
N ALA A 836 -18.40 -15.37 26.47
CA ALA A 836 -17.75 -14.53 27.47
C ALA A 836 -16.49 -15.18 28.08
N GLY A 837 -16.55 -16.49 28.38
CA GLY A 837 -15.40 -17.20 28.93
C GLY A 837 -14.92 -16.58 30.25
N TRP A 838 -13.60 -16.43 30.40
CA TRP A 838 -12.95 -15.78 31.54
C TRP A 838 -13.32 -14.31 31.77
N LEU A 839 -14.03 -13.65 30.84
CA LEU A 839 -14.54 -12.28 31.03
C LEU A 839 -15.40 -12.15 32.31
N ASN A 840 -16.08 -13.22 32.72
CA ASN A 840 -16.93 -13.22 33.91
C ASN A 840 -16.15 -13.29 35.22
N GLU A 841 -14.90 -13.79 35.18
CA GLU A 841 -14.02 -13.91 36.34
C GLU A 841 -13.23 -12.62 36.63
N LEU A 842 -13.23 -11.66 35.70
CA LEU A 842 -12.52 -10.38 35.88
C LEU A 842 -13.10 -9.54 37.02
N LYS A 843 -12.20 -8.91 37.78
CA LYS A 843 -12.54 -7.82 38.70
C LYS A 843 -13.05 -6.61 37.91
N GLU A 844 -13.73 -5.70 38.59
CA GLU A 844 -14.33 -4.53 37.97
C GLU A 844 -13.30 -3.65 37.24
N TRP A 845 -12.18 -3.33 37.91
CA TRP A 845 -11.08 -2.56 37.31
C TRP A 845 -10.43 -3.28 36.12
N GLU A 846 -10.17 -4.59 36.23
CA GLU A 846 -9.60 -5.38 35.12
C GLU A 846 -10.53 -5.39 33.91
N ARG A 847 -11.84 -5.45 34.15
CA ARG A 847 -12.87 -5.37 33.10
C ARG A 847 -12.92 -3.99 32.46
N LEU A 848 -12.79 -2.91 33.23
CA LEU A 848 -12.72 -1.54 32.70
C LEU A 848 -11.48 -1.35 31.83
N THR A 849 -10.32 -1.88 32.25
CA THR A 849 -9.08 -1.84 31.44
C THR A 849 -9.22 -2.65 30.15
N LEU A 850 -9.85 -3.83 30.21
CA LEU A 850 -10.14 -4.62 29.02
C LEU A 850 -11.12 -3.89 28.07
N GLU A 851 -12.14 -3.23 28.62
CA GLU A 851 -13.10 -2.44 27.85
C GLU A 851 -12.42 -1.25 27.16
N LEU A 852 -11.51 -0.55 27.84
CA LEU A 852 -10.67 0.49 27.25
C LEU A 852 -9.82 -0.07 26.09
N ALA A 853 -9.13 -1.18 26.31
CA ALA A 853 -8.31 -1.84 25.28
C ALA A 853 -9.15 -2.26 24.06
N ILE A 854 -10.33 -2.83 24.29
CA ILE A 854 -11.27 -3.26 23.25
C ILE A 854 -11.83 -2.06 22.49
N ALA A 855 -12.13 -0.94 23.15
CA ALA A 855 -12.57 0.29 22.49
C ALA A 855 -11.56 0.74 21.42
N GLY A 856 -10.29 0.85 21.82
CA GLY A 856 -9.19 1.17 20.90
C GLY A 856 -9.06 0.12 19.79
N PHE A 857 -9.03 -1.16 20.15
CA PHE A 857 -8.89 -2.27 19.21
C PHE A 857 -10.01 -2.30 18.15
N TYR A 858 -11.26 -2.06 18.54
CA TYR A 858 -12.39 -1.98 17.62
C TYR A 858 -12.27 -0.80 16.64
N LYS A 859 -11.72 0.34 17.08
CA LYS A 859 -11.39 1.45 16.16
C LYS A 859 -10.29 1.12 15.19
N LEU A 860 -9.24 0.43 15.66
CA LEU A 860 -8.11 0.01 14.84
C LEU A 860 -8.51 -1.11 13.86
N ALA A 861 -9.48 -1.95 14.21
CA ALA A 861 -10.08 -2.94 13.30
C ALA A 861 -11.03 -2.28 12.27
N GLY A 862 -11.56 -1.10 12.59
CA GLY A 862 -12.56 -0.40 11.77
C GLY A 862 -13.96 -0.98 11.91
N VAL A 863 -14.33 -1.39 13.13
CA VAL A 863 -15.68 -1.84 13.48
C VAL A 863 -16.67 -0.70 13.31
N ASP A 864 -17.78 -0.99 12.64
CA ASP A 864 -18.85 -0.02 12.46
C ASP A 864 -19.97 -0.17 13.50
N ILE A 865 -20.28 -1.42 13.91
CA ILE A 865 -21.36 -1.75 14.84
C ILE A 865 -20.84 -2.72 15.90
N VAL A 866 -21.10 -2.43 17.18
CA VAL A 866 -20.87 -3.35 18.30
C VAL A 866 -22.22 -3.91 18.73
N ARG A 867 -22.36 -5.23 18.78
CA ARG A 867 -23.65 -5.90 19.05
C ARG A 867 -24.18 -5.57 20.45
N GLU A 868 -23.29 -5.49 21.42
CA GLU A 868 -23.58 -5.17 22.82
C GLU A 868 -24.10 -3.73 22.94
N GLN A 869 -23.46 -2.79 22.24
CA GLN A 869 -23.89 -1.38 22.17
C GLN A 869 -25.29 -1.28 21.55
N LEU A 870 -25.48 -1.90 20.37
CA LEU A 870 -26.77 -1.87 19.67
C LEU A 870 -27.87 -2.50 20.52
N ARG A 871 -27.58 -3.62 21.21
CA ARG A 871 -28.52 -4.28 22.12
C ARG A 871 -28.93 -3.36 23.26
N GLY A 872 -28.00 -2.59 23.82
CA GLY A 872 -28.27 -1.63 24.89
C GLY A 872 -29.26 -0.52 24.53
N CYS A 873 -29.48 -0.26 23.22
CA CYS A 873 -30.48 0.72 22.79
C CYS A 873 -31.93 0.22 22.82
N PHE A 874 -32.17 -1.08 23.03
CA PHE A 874 -33.50 -1.69 23.03
C PHE A 874 -33.78 -2.29 24.41
N THR A 875 -34.90 -1.90 25.04
CA THR A 875 -35.33 -2.40 26.36
C THR A 875 -36.60 -3.24 26.17
N PRO A 876 -36.71 -4.48 26.72
CA PRO A 876 -35.78 -5.20 27.61
C PRO A 876 -34.58 -5.88 26.91
N GLY A 877 -34.52 -5.83 25.57
CA GLY A 877 -33.41 -6.32 24.77
C GLY A 877 -33.73 -6.25 23.28
N LEU A 878 -32.70 -6.30 22.43
CA LEU A 878 -32.87 -6.27 20.97
C LEU A 878 -33.56 -7.54 20.46
N PRO A 879 -34.75 -7.44 19.82
CA PRO A 879 -35.41 -8.58 19.17
C PRO A 879 -34.54 -9.18 18.06
N PRO A 880 -34.90 -10.37 17.51
CA PRO A 880 -34.21 -10.91 16.34
C PRO A 880 -34.07 -9.85 15.25
N TYR A 881 -32.87 -9.77 14.69
CA TYR A 881 -32.53 -8.72 13.74
C TYR A 881 -31.55 -9.23 12.68
N ASP A 882 -31.49 -8.51 11.56
CA ASP A 882 -30.48 -8.68 10.52
C ASP A 882 -30.07 -7.32 9.94
N VAL A 883 -28.84 -7.22 9.45
CA VAL A 883 -28.35 -6.00 8.77
C VAL A 883 -28.38 -6.25 7.28
N MET A 884 -29.34 -5.59 6.61
CA MET A 884 -29.57 -5.70 5.17
C MET A 884 -29.15 -4.41 4.46
N ASP A 885 -29.14 -4.42 3.12
CA ASP A 885 -28.80 -3.25 2.31
C ASP A 885 -29.71 -2.03 2.57
N LYS A 886 -30.95 -2.28 3.03
CA LYS A 886 -31.93 -1.25 3.42
C LYS A 886 -31.70 -0.66 4.82
N GLY A 887 -30.84 -1.28 5.63
CA GLY A 887 -30.57 -0.93 7.02
C GLY A 887 -30.79 -2.10 7.99
N LEU A 888 -30.92 -1.79 9.28
CA LEU A 888 -31.17 -2.78 10.33
C LEU A 888 -32.64 -3.18 10.31
N VAL A 889 -32.92 -4.46 10.07
CA VAL A 889 -34.27 -5.04 10.11
C VAL A 889 -34.44 -5.74 11.45
N VAL A 890 -35.53 -5.43 12.14
CA VAL A 890 -35.90 -5.98 13.44
C VAL A 890 -37.25 -6.67 13.27
N TRP A 891 -37.36 -7.89 13.80
CA TRP A 891 -38.61 -8.64 13.89
C TRP A 891 -39.12 -8.58 15.33
N PRO A 892 -40.02 -7.63 15.64
CA PRO A 892 -40.40 -7.36 17.02
C PRO A 892 -41.21 -8.49 17.66
N ASP A 893 -41.89 -9.32 16.87
CA ASP A 893 -42.69 -10.46 17.33
C ASP A 893 -41.86 -11.74 17.55
N GLY A 894 -40.60 -11.78 17.10
CA GLY A 894 -39.77 -12.98 17.10
C GLY A 894 -40.23 -14.12 16.18
N HIS A 895 -41.37 -13.97 15.50
CA HIS A 895 -41.96 -14.94 14.58
C HIS A 895 -41.69 -14.64 13.11
N TYR A 896 -40.89 -13.60 12.84
CA TYR A 896 -40.45 -13.17 11.51
C TYR A 896 -41.60 -12.75 10.57
N GLN A 897 -42.78 -12.42 11.10
CA GLN A 897 -43.94 -12.03 10.29
C GLN A 897 -43.97 -10.51 10.04
N ALA A 898 -43.59 -9.72 11.05
CA ALA A 898 -43.59 -8.27 10.97
C ALA A 898 -42.17 -7.70 10.86
N GLU A 899 -41.91 -6.84 9.87
CA GLU A 899 -40.60 -6.20 9.67
C GLU A 899 -40.65 -4.72 10.03
N VAL A 900 -39.78 -4.30 10.96
CA VAL A 900 -39.47 -2.90 11.20
C VAL A 900 -38.02 -2.65 10.82
N TYR A 901 -37.77 -1.65 9.97
CA TYR A 901 -36.41 -1.31 9.56
C TYR A 901 -35.98 0.08 10.03
N TYR A 902 -34.68 0.18 10.33
CA TYR A 902 -33.96 1.40 10.67
C TYR A 902 -32.93 1.70 9.58
N ASP A 903 -33.01 2.87 8.96
CA ASP A 903 -32.01 3.31 7.99
C ASP A 903 -30.70 3.66 8.68
N LEU A 904 -29.68 2.80 8.54
CA LEU A 904 -28.36 2.95 9.16
C LEU A 904 -27.54 4.12 8.62
N HIS A 905 -27.96 4.73 7.51
CA HIS A 905 -27.33 5.93 6.96
C HIS A 905 -28.01 7.23 7.41
N ALA A 906 -29.19 7.15 8.05
CA ALA A 906 -29.88 8.31 8.55
C ALA A 906 -29.13 8.94 9.73
N ARG A 907 -28.96 10.27 9.68
CA ARG A 907 -28.31 11.07 10.73
C ARG A 907 -29.15 12.31 11.04
N PRO A 908 -29.17 12.78 12.31
CA PRO A 908 -28.63 12.11 13.50
C PRO A 908 -29.55 11.01 14.06
N TRP A 909 -30.81 10.97 13.63
CA TRP A 909 -31.83 10.04 14.14
C TRP A 909 -32.20 8.96 13.14
N MET A 910 -32.21 7.70 13.58
CA MET A 910 -32.70 6.54 12.85
C MET A 910 -34.10 6.20 13.33
N ARG A 911 -35.10 6.58 12.54
CA ARG A 911 -36.51 6.38 12.87
C ARG A 911 -37.01 5.04 12.34
N PRO A 912 -37.70 4.22 13.16
CA PRO A 912 -38.23 2.94 12.72
C PRO A 912 -39.36 3.12 11.70
N ARG A 913 -39.42 2.21 10.73
CA ARG A 913 -40.45 2.17 9.69
C ARG A 913 -40.92 0.72 9.45
N PRO A 914 -42.24 0.48 9.29
CA PRO A 914 -43.34 1.45 9.34
C PRO A 914 -43.63 1.93 10.78
N ARG A 915 -44.02 3.21 10.92
CA ARG A 915 -44.22 3.85 12.24
C ARG A 915 -45.37 3.25 13.05
N SER A 916 -46.41 2.75 12.39
CA SER A 916 -47.56 2.09 13.04
C SER A 916 -47.11 0.86 13.81
N LEU A 917 -46.35 0.00 13.15
CA LEU A 917 -45.80 -1.23 13.73
C LEU A 917 -44.79 -0.91 14.83
N ALA A 918 -43.94 0.09 14.62
CA ALA A 918 -42.97 0.52 15.64
C ALA A 918 -43.65 0.98 16.93
N ARG A 919 -44.76 1.72 16.85
CA ARG A 919 -45.54 2.12 18.03
C ARG A 919 -46.23 0.95 18.73
N GLN A 920 -46.71 -0.03 17.95
CA GLN A 920 -47.36 -1.22 18.51
C GLN A 920 -46.41 -2.04 19.40
N TYR A 921 -45.14 -2.13 19.01
CA TYR A 921 -44.11 -2.89 19.72
C TYR A 921 -43.14 -2.02 20.53
N ASP A 922 -43.51 -0.76 20.80
CA ASP A 922 -42.72 0.22 21.56
C ASP A 922 -41.24 0.33 21.13
N LEU A 923 -40.99 0.28 19.82
CA LEU A 923 -39.65 0.34 19.28
C LEU A 923 -39.09 1.78 19.32
N PRO A 924 -37.90 2.00 19.92
CA PRO A 924 -37.38 3.34 20.12
C PRO A 924 -36.91 3.99 18.82
N THR A 925 -36.89 5.31 18.78
CA THR A 925 -36.08 6.05 17.79
C THR A 925 -34.65 6.08 18.26
N LEU A 926 -33.71 5.64 17.41
CA LEU A 926 -32.31 5.51 17.78
C LEU A 926 -31.53 6.77 17.40
N GLU A 927 -30.68 7.27 18.30
CA GLU A 927 -29.64 8.22 17.93
C GLU A 927 -28.46 7.46 17.31
N ALA A 928 -27.91 7.97 16.22
CA ALA A 928 -26.87 7.27 15.48
C ALA A 928 -25.57 7.06 16.29
N ASN A 929 -25.21 8.01 17.16
CA ASN A 929 -24.05 7.90 18.06
C ASN A 929 -24.25 6.85 19.18
N HIS A 930 -25.48 6.63 19.64
CA HIS A 930 -25.81 5.62 20.65
C HIS A 930 -25.81 4.21 20.06
N ALA A 931 -26.29 4.05 18.82
CA ALA A 931 -26.45 2.73 18.19
C ALA A 931 -25.29 2.30 17.29
N LEU A 932 -24.52 3.24 16.72
CA LEU A 932 -23.46 2.94 15.76
C LEU A 932 -22.10 3.35 16.29
N TYR A 933 -21.22 2.36 16.46
CA TYR A 933 -19.87 2.58 16.95
C TYR A 933 -19.09 3.52 16.03
N VAL A 934 -19.28 3.47 14.71
CA VAL A 934 -18.56 4.32 13.73
C VAL A 934 -18.67 5.83 14.00
N GLU A 935 -19.78 6.28 14.61
CA GLU A 935 -20.02 7.69 14.92
C GLU A 935 -19.24 8.19 16.15
N LEU A 936 -18.81 7.27 17.02
CA LEU A 936 -18.02 7.58 18.21
C LEU A 936 -16.56 7.77 17.83
N ALA A 937 -16.06 8.99 17.79
CA ALA A 937 -14.63 9.22 17.60
C ALA A 937 -13.87 9.03 18.91
N ILE A 938 -12.70 8.37 18.88
CA ILE A 938 -11.74 8.37 19.98
C ILE A 938 -10.61 9.33 19.61
N PRO A 939 -10.54 10.53 20.23
CA PRO A 939 -9.40 11.43 20.06
C PRO A 939 -8.13 10.79 20.61
N TRP A 940 -7.00 11.02 19.93
CA TRP A 940 -5.70 10.49 20.37
C TRP A 940 -5.31 10.98 21.77
N GLU A 941 -5.57 12.26 22.07
CA GLU A 941 -5.25 12.86 23.37
C GLU A 941 -6.06 12.21 24.50
N THR A 942 -7.37 12.02 24.29
CA THR A 942 -8.24 11.30 25.26
C THR A 942 -7.78 9.86 25.44
N TRP A 943 -7.42 9.18 24.35
CA TRP A 943 -6.89 7.81 24.41
C TRP A 943 -5.63 7.72 25.28
N VAL A 944 -4.66 8.61 25.06
CA VAL A 944 -3.45 8.68 25.87
C VAL A 944 -3.76 9.06 27.32
N ALA A 945 -4.68 10.00 27.54
CA ALA A 945 -5.05 10.43 28.89
C ALA A 945 -5.65 9.28 29.72
N CYS A 946 -6.47 8.41 29.11
CA CYS A 946 -7.00 7.21 29.78
C CYS A 946 -5.89 6.24 30.19
N TRP A 947 -4.93 5.96 29.30
CA TRP A 947 -3.80 5.09 29.65
C TRP A 947 -2.82 5.71 30.64
N ASN A 948 -2.62 7.03 30.61
CA ASN A 948 -1.79 7.70 31.61
C ASN A 948 -2.48 7.72 32.99
N ALA A 949 -3.81 7.84 33.04
CA ALA A 949 -4.58 7.78 34.28
C ALA A 949 -4.48 6.40 34.94
N GLU A 950 -4.47 5.34 34.11
CA GLU A 950 -4.24 3.96 34.54
C GLU A 950 -2.90 3.79 35.27
N GLU A 951 -1.82 4.41 34.76
CA GLU A 951 -0.48 4.37 35.36
C GLU A 951 -0.33 5.25 36.62
N SER A 952 -1.12 6.33 36.74
CA SER A 952 -0.90 7.40 37.73
C SER A 952 -1.95 7.49 38.84
N THR A 953 -2.85 6.51 38.96
CA THR A 953 -4.00 6.51 39.91
C THR A 953 -4.96 7.70 39.79
N ASN A 954 -4.83 8.48 38.72
CA ASN A 954 -5.72 9.61 38.44
C ASN A 954 -7.12 9.09 38.02
N PRO A 955 -8.18 9.89 38.22
CA PRO A 955 -9.50 9.53 37.73
C PRO A 955 -9.48 9.35 36.21
N MET A 956 -10.01 8.22 35.74
CA MET A 956 -10.09 7.91 34.31
C MET A 956 -10.94 8.95 33.57
N PRO A 957 -10.41 9.62 32.53
CA PRO A 957 -11.19 10.48 31.66
C PRO A 957 -12.31 9.71 30.96
N THR A 958 -13.43 10.37 30.69
CA THR A 958 -14.51 9.80 29.88
C THR A 958 -14.06 9.63 28.44
N LEU A 959 -13.97 8.38 27.97
CA LEU A 959 -13.57 8.07 26.60
C LEU A 959 -14.65 8.45 25.56
N PHE A 960 -15.92 8.29 25.93
CA PHE A 960 -17.09 8.56 25.10
C PHE A 960 -17.98 9.61 25.76
N PRO A 961 -18.79 10.35 24.97
CA PRO A 961 -19.70 11.37 25.50
C PRO A 961 -20.90 10.82 26.29
N HIS A 962 -21.16 9.51 26.21
CA HIS A 962 -22.20 8.78 26.93
C HIS A 962 -21.70 7.36 27.23
N GLU A 963 -22.44 6.61 28.04
CA GLU A 963 -22.13 5.22 28.37
C GLU A 963 -22.31 4.31 27.15
N VAL A 964 -21.28 3.51 26.84
CA VAL A 964 -21.24 2.64 25.66
C VAL A 964 -20.90 1.23 26.11
N ASN A 965 -21.85 0.30 25.94
CA ASN A 965 -21.64 -1.10 26.29
C ASN A 965 -20.82 -1.80 25.19
N LEU A 966 -19.54 -2.06 25.44
CA LEU A 966 -18.69 -2.82 24.50
C LEU A 966 -18.60 -4.30 24.85
N LEU A 967 -18.85 -4.64 26.12
CA LEU A 967 -18.80 -6.00 26.65
C LEU A 967 -20.14 -6.40 27.27
N PRO A 968 -20.55 -7.68 27.18
CA PRO A 968 -21.82 -8.14 27.75
C PRO A 968 -21.82 -7.99 29.27
N SER A 969 -22.87 -7.40 29.85
CA SER A 969 -22.95 -7.17 31.29
C SER A 969 -22.88 -8.48 32.09
N LYS A 970 -22.32 -8.43 33.30
CA LYS A 970 -22.15 -9.61 34.18
C LYS A 970 -23.47 -10.34 34.50
N TYR A 971 -24.62 -9.67 34.33
CA TYR A 971 -25.93 -10.14 34.75
C TYR A 971 -26.90 -10.52 33.60
N LEU A 972 -26.50 -10.41 32.33
CA LEU A 972 -27.38 -10.65 31.17
C LEU A 972 -26.78 -11.62 30.14
N ILE A 973 -26.49 -12.86 30.54
CA ILE A 973 -26.21 -13.93 29.57
C ILE A 973 -27.13 -15.12 29.87
N PRO A 974 -28.10 -15.44 28.99
CA PRO A 974 -28.78 -16.72 29.06
C PRO A 974 -27.79 -17.83 28.70
N THR A 975 -27.61 -18.77 29.62
CA THR A 975 -26.83 -20.01 29.50
C THR A 975 -27.47 -21.03 28.54
N LYS A 976 -27.90 -20.61 27.35
CA LYS A 976 -28.36 -21.55 26.31
C LYS A 976 -27.39 -21.58 25.14
N SER A 977 -26.62 -22.67 25.12
CA SER A 977 -25.97 -23.20 23.93
C SER A 977 -27.00 -23.31 22.80
N VAL A 978 -26.90 -22.45 21.79
CA VAL A 978 -27.53 -22.75 20.50
C VAL A 978 -26.49 -23.50 19.69
N SER A 979 -26.72 -24.81 19.60
CA SER A 979 -26.01 -25.77 18.74
C SER A 979 -26.03 -25.36 17.27
#